data_AF-A0A8C5A532-F1
#
_entry.id   AF-A0A8C5A532-F1
#
_cell.length_a   1.000
_cell.length_b   1.000
_cell.length_c   1.000
_cell.angle_alpha   90.00
_cell.angle_beta   90.00
_cell.angle_gamma   90.00
#
_symmetry.space_group_name_H-M   'P 1'
#
loop_
_entity.id
_entity.type
_entity.pdbx_description
1 polymer ?
#
loop_
_entity_poly.entity_id
_entity_poly.type
_entity_poly.pdbx_seq_one_letter_code
_entity_poly.pdbx_strand_id
1 'polypeptide(L)'
;RRWAADLHIQSANQRGCSVHGSRPQRIGSTYKKAVYKQYTDSAYRTEVVKPEWLGYLGPLLSAEEGDTLVVHLKNIASRPYSIHPHGLNYSKDNEGALYPDGTGPDKKHDDSVAPSRLVTYEWTLPASQSPTADDANCLTRFYHSHVSAPKDIASGLVGPLITCKRGTLDVQGDRSGDYLYALLFMVSDENESWYLDQNIQVKIPQPARGLKEDEDFIESNKMHGINGFVYGNLPGLSMCQGNKIHWHLFGLGNEVDIHSAHFHGQILTTQNHHTDTVSLFPASSMTAEMTADNPGHWLLSCNINDHMKAGMQAFFEIKKCFPNVHKPRPIGEERQYFIAAEEEVWDYAPTQPTDGEAEQYIVKGASRIGRSYMKVRYVEYTDTTFLTKMLRAPEELHLGILGPVMRAEEKDTIKVVFKNKATRAYSMQPHGVQYNIEQDGTLKVTAALVQPGTVHTYEWLVPIGAGPTDGDGADCLTYLYYSAVDPVKDTNSGLAGPLLICKPKALKKGVQKNYNKEFHLMATVFDENLSWYLDHNIRTYTTSPNTVNKEDEGFVESNRMHALNGYVYRSLPGLTMCKNDKVSWHLSGLGSEPDIHSLYFYGNRFLYRQTRRDSISVFPHISHTVIMEPDSMGSFEVVSATAADYTAGMRANYTVEKCSMFQTQGETMLRSSTYYIALELQAPGKAFLDKQGGFIGSRYKKVVYRQFTNDKFIRQMDRPADMEHLGVMGPMMHGIVGQRVKVIFKNMASRPYSIHAHGVKTESAVIYQTPPGVERHAHQEAPETGFACFLCLTLGLKKEVEEFAALFMVFDENESWYLDDNIRTQIVNPPRGLKDNELFIESNKMHAINGRMYGNLEGLNMVVGDKVYWYLMGMGSEVDIHSAHWHGHSVEYKMGGGRYRTDVYDLFPATFQTVKMRPEIAGSWLMHCHVSDHISGGMEAIYTVREKGV
;
A
#
# COMPACT_ATOMS: atom_id res chain seq x y z
N ARG A 1 -17.33 6.55 31.81
CA ARG A 1 -17.20 5.10 31.52
C ARG A 1 -18.40 4.47 30.77
N ARG A 2 -19.64 5.00 30.86
CA ARG A 2 -20.82 4.47 30.11
C ARG A 2 -21.44 5.42 29.07
N TRP A 3 -20.80 6.56 28.77
CA TRP A 3 -21.39 7.60 27.89
C TRP A 3 -20.63 7.82 26.58
N ALA A 4 -19.44 7.23 26.40
CA ALA A 4 -18.65 7.35 25.16
C ALA A 4 -18.86 6.17 24.18
N ALA A 5 -19.41 5.04 24.66
CA ALA A 5 -19.56 3.81 23.87
C ALA A 5 -20.86 3.76 23.05
N ASP A 6 -21.90 4.53 23.41
CA ASP A 6 -23.25 4.37 22.84
C ASP A 6 -23.55 5.23 21.60
N LEU A 7 -22.62 6.07 21.12
CA LEU A 7 -22.99 7.23 20.27
C LEU A 7 -22.44 7.26 18.83
N HIS A 8 -21.63 6.29 18.39
CA HIS A 8 -21.29 6.07 16.96
C HIS A 8 -22.18 5.03 16.25
N ILE A 9 -23.16 4.47 16.96
CA ILE A 9 -23.90 3.27 16.53
C ILE A 9 -25.02 3.56 15.50
N GLN A 10 -25.35 4.81 15.16
CA GLN A 10 -26.55 5.05 14.33
C GLN A 10 -26.40 4.76 12.82
N SER A 11 -25.21 4.84 12.22
CA SER A 11 -24.94 4.29 10.87
C SER A 11 -24.34 2.88 10.92
N ALA A 12 -23.63 2.55 12.01
CA ALA A 12 -23.16 1.20 12.31
C ALA A 12 -24.29 0.24 12.74
N ASN A 13 -25.56 0.69 12.82
CA ASN A 13 -26.63 -0.12 13.40
C ASN A 13 -27.03 -1.33 12.52
N GLN A 14 -26.62 -1.38 11.25
CA GLN A 14 -26.81 -2.56 10.41
C GLN A 14 -25.61 -3.53 10.46
N ARG A 15 -24.36 -3.05 10.37
CA ARG A 15 -23.14 -3.91 10.42
C ARG A 15 -22.60 -4.16 11.84
N GLY A 16 -22.63 -3.18 12.73
CA GLY A 16 -22.40 -3.40 14.17
C GLY A 16 -23.40 -4.40 14.78
N CYS A 17 -24.65 -4.43 14.29
CA CYS A 17 -25.60 -5.51 14.60
C CYS A 17 -25.30 -6.83 13.85
N SER A 18 -24.59 -6.83 12.72
CA SER A 18 -24.16 -8.07 12.05
C SER A 18 -22.97 -8.73 12.77
N VAL A 19 -22.05 -7.92 13.32
CA VAL A 19 -20.86 -8.36 14.08
C VAL A 19 -21.15 -8.63 15.57
N HIS A 20 -21.96 -7.81 16.23
CA HIS A 20 -22.24 -7.93 17.68
C HIS A 20 -23.61 -8.53 18.02
N GLY A 21 -24.53 -8.66 17.06
CA GLY A 21 -25.85 -9.23 17.32
C GLY A 21 -25.80 -10.75 17.41
N SER A 22 -26.31 -11.33 18.49
CA SER A 22 -26.61 -12.76 18.58
C SER A 22 -27.82 -13.09 17.70
N ARG A 23 -27.67 -13.04 16.38
CA ARG A 23 -28.63 -13.57 15.41
C ARG A 23 -28.48 -15.10 15.36
N PRO A 24 -29.53 -15.87 14.99
CA PRO A 24 -29.51 -17.34 15.06
C PRO A 24 -28.41 -18.03 14.25
N GLN A 25 -27.77 -17.33 13.29
CA GLN A 25 -26.80 -17.87 12.33
C GLN A 25 -25.48 -17.06 12.32
N ARG A 26 -25.09 -16.47 13.45
CA ARG A 26 -23.86 -15.68 13.59
C ARG A 26 -23.12 -16.09 14.86
N ILE A 27 -21.78 -16.12 14.83
CA ILE A 27 -20.96 -16.52 15.99
C ILE A 27 -20.96 -15.41 17.06
N GLY A 28 -20.94 -14.14 16.62
CA GLY A 28 -20.90 -12.95 17.47
C GLY A 28 -19.47 -12.49 17.75
N SER A 29 -19.23 -11.81 18.87
CA SER A 29 -17.96 -11.14 19.14
C SER A 29 -16.98 -11.93 20.03
N THR A 30 -17.12 -13.26 20.13
CA THR A 30 -16.27 -14.06 21.01
C THR A 30 -15.93 -15.39 20.35
N TYR A 31 -14.67 -15.50 19.96
CA TYR A 31 -14.11 -16.66 19.27
C TYR A 31 -13.10 -17.37 20.15
N LYS A 32 -13.01 -18.69 19.99
CA LYS A 32 -11.90 -19.49 20.50
C LYS A 32 -10.67 -19.24 19.63
N LYS A 33 -9.56 -18.90 20.28
CA LYS A 33 -8.27 -18.58 19.65
C LYS A 33 -7.12 -19.32 20.34
N ALA A 34 -6.02 -19.54 19.62
CA ALA A 34 -4.73 -19.93 20.20
C ALA A 34 -3.88 -18.67 20.36
N VAL A 35 -3.27 -18.47 21.53
CA VAL A 35 -2.49 -17.28 21.84
C VAL A 35 -1.19 -17.66 22.55
N TYR A 36 -0.13 -16.89 22.32
CA TYR A 36 1.09 -17.02 23.09
C TYR A 36 0.92 -16.40 24.49
N LYS A 37 1.49 -17.07 25.49
CA LYS A 37 1.48 -16.64 26.90
C LYS A 37 2.86 -16.76 27.49
N GLN A 38 3.25 -15.76 28.28
CA GLN A 38 4.54 -15.76 28.98
C GLN A 38 4.38 -16.36 30.37
N TYR A 39 5.39 -17.11 30.82
CA TYR A 39 5.44 -17.71 32.14
C TYR A 39 6.76 -17.33 32.82
N THR A 40 6.77 -17.35 34.16
CA THR A 40 7.94 -16.95 34.96
C THR A 40 9.10 -17.94 34.86
N ASP A 41 8.83 -19.21 34.59
CA ASP A 41 9.81 -20.30 34.61
C ASP A 41 9.35 -21.53 33.80
N SER A 42 10.22 -22.53 33.74
CA SER A 42 10.03 -23.79 33.01
C SER A 42 8.94 -24.72 33.59
N ALA A 43 8.33 -24.39 34.72
CA ALA A 43 7.19 -25.14 35.24
C ALA A 43 5.87 -24.75 34.55
N TYR A 44 5.80 -23.60 33.86
CA TYR A 44 4.61 -23.09 33.17
C TYR A 44 3.38 -23.01 34.09
N ARG A 45 3.57 -22.57 35.34
CA ARG A 45 2.49 -22.47 36.35
C ARG A 45 1.98 -21.04 36.56
N THR A 46 2.89 -20.07 36.55
CA THR A 46 2.58 -18.67 36.83
C THR A 46 2.72 -17.87 35.54
N GLU A 47 1.59 -17.40 35.01
CA GLU A 47 1.53 -16.52 33.83
C GLU A 47 2.01 -15.11 34.20
N VAL A 48 2.84 -14.51 33.34
CA VAL A 48 3.23 -13.10 33.47
C VAL A 48 2.09 -12.24 32.90
N VAL A 49 1.62 -11.30 33.71
CA VAL A 49 0.51 -10.41 33.31
C VAL A 49 1.00 -9.46 32.23
N LYS A 50 0.39 -9.54 31.04
CA LYS A 50 0.68 -8.63 29.93
C LYS A 50 -0.11 -7.32 30.07
N PRO A 51 0.41 -6.19 29.54
CA PRO A 51 -0.35 -4.95 29.46
C PRO A 51 -1.69 -5.12 28.73
N GLU A 52 -2.73 -4.41 29.18
CA GLU A 52 -4.08 -4.52 28.62
C GLU A 52 -4.14 -4.16 27.13
N TRP A 53 -3.30 -3.21 26.69
CA TRP A 53 -3.24 -2.77 25.30
C TRP A 53 -2.72 -3.82 24.33
N LEU A 54 -2.06 -4.90 24.77
CA LEU A 54 -1.61 -5.98 23.87
C LEU A 54 -2.77 -6.85 23.34
N GLY A 55 -3.96 -6.80 23.96
CA GLY A 55 -5.09 -7.60 23.51
C GLY A 55 -4.80 -9.09 23.45
N TYR A 56 -5.01 -9.74 22.31
CA TYR A 56 -4.69 -11.17 22.18
C TYR A 56 -3.23 -11.45 21.83
N LEU A 57 -2.45 -10.44 21.45
CA LEU A 57 -1.05 -10.61 21.03
C LEU A 57 -0.22 -11.35 22.10
N GLY A 58 0.78 -12.08 21.62
CA GLY A 58 1.81 -12.69 22.44
C GLY A 58 2.61 -11.66 23.24
N PRO A 59 3.44 -12.12 24.20
CA PRO A 59 4.32 -11.24 24.95
C PRO A 59 5.27 -10.46 24.03
N LEU A 60 5.59 -9.23 24.41
CA LEU A 60 6.60 -8.43 23.75
C LEU A 60 7.99 -9.04 23.99
N LEU A 61 8.67 -9.40 22.91
CA LEU A 61 10.06 -9.82 22.94
C LEU A 61 10.96 -8.66 22.50
N SER A 62 12.16 -8.56 23.05
CA SER A 62 13.12 -7.51 22.72
C SER A 62 14.54 -8.05 22.74
N ALA A 63 15.36 -7.66 21.77
CA ALA A 63 16.79 -8.01 21.70
C ALA A 63 17.64 -6.80 21.29
N GLU A 64 18.84 -6.71 21.82
CA GLU A 64 19.88 -5.79 21.33
C GLU A 64 20.89 -6.48 20.39
N GLU A 65 21.60 -5.68 19.60
CA GLU A 65 22.75 -6.17 18.83
C GLU A 65 23.77 -6.92 19.69
N GLY A 66 23.87 -8.23 19.46
CA GLY A 66 24.74 -9.17 20.15
C GLY A 66 24.00 -10.12 21.09
N ASP A 67 22.71 -9.88 21.36
CA ASP A 67 21.91 -10.76 22.21
C ASP A 67 21.51 -12.05 21.49
N THR A 68 21.37 -13.12 22.27
CA THR A 68 20.72 -14.36 21.87
C THR A 68 19.46 -14.57 22.73
N LEU A 69 18.30 -14.55 22.07
CA LEU A 69 17.03 -14.93 22.67
C LEU A 69 16.91 -16.45 22.71
N VAL A 70 16.78 -17.00 23.91
CA VAL A 70 16.50 -18.43 24.14
C VAL A 70 15.02 -18.56 24.51
N VAL A 71 14.20 -19.02 23.56
CA VAL A 71 12.75 -19.13 23.72
C VAL A 71 12.35 -20.57 23.96
N HIS A 72 11.85 -20.85 25.16
CA HIS A 72 11.28 -22.15 25.50
C HIS A 72 9.77 -22.15 25.17
N LEU A 73 9.39 -22.83 24.09
CA LEU A 73 8.00 -22.98 23.68
C LEU A 73 7.45 -24.32 24.18
N LYS A 74 6.36 -24.29 24.93
CA LYS A 74 5.54 -25.46 25.26
C LYS A 74 4.17 -25.34 24.61
N ASN A 75 3.85 -26.25 23.68
CA ASN A 75 2.55 -26.24 23.05
C ASN A 75 1.51 -26.92 23.96
N ILE A 76 0.64 -26.13 24.58
CA ILE A 76 -0.50 -26.60 25.40
C ILE A 76 -1.84 -26.57 24.65
N ALA A 77 -1.83 -26.22 23.35
CA ALA A 77 -3.01 -26.21 22.51
C ALA A 77 -3.36 -27.61 21.99
N SER A 78 -4.48 -27.70 21.26
CA SER A 78 -5.03 -28.97 20.77
C SER A 78 -4.41 -29.48 19.47
N ARG A 79 -3.49 -28.74 18.86
CA ARG A 79 -2.91 -29.07 17.54
C ARG A 79 -1.45 -28.60 17.45
N PRO A 80 -0.65 -29.13 16.50
CA PRO A 80 0.72 -28.67 16.30
C PRO A 80 0.78 -27.20 15.89
N TYR A 81 1.77 -26.50 16.43
CA TYR A 81 2.10 -25.10 16.15
C TYR A 81 3.61 -24.92 16.26
N SER A 82 4.14 -23.80 15.83
CA SER A 82 5.57 -23.46 15.95
C SER A 82 5.73 -22.01 16.41
N ILE A 83 6.95 -21.46 16.36
CA ILE A 83 7.21 -20.03 16.53
C ILE A 83 8.38 -19.63 15.63
N HIS A 84 8.17 -18.62 14.80
CA HIS A 84 9.07 -18.14 13.77
C HIS A 84 9.29 -16.63 13.94
N PRO A 85 10.54 -16.15 14.11
CA PRO A 85 10.84 -14.75 14.32
C PRO A 85 11.18 -14.01 13.02
N HIS A 86 10.84 -12.72 12.97
CA HIS A 86 11.31 -11.79 11.94
C HIS A 86 12.51 -10.98 12.44
N GLY A 87 13.46 -10.69 11.55
CA GLY A 87 14.62 -9.82 11.82
C GLY A 87 15.68 -10.40 12.78
N LEU A 88 15.73 -11.73 12.95
CA LEU A 88 16.73 -12.44 13.75
C LEU A 88 17.45 -13.50 12.92
N ASN A 89 18.63 -13.88 13.41
CA ASN A 89 19.46 -14.92 12.83
C ASN A 89 19.26 -16.23 13.58
N TYR A 90 19.02 -17.31 12.85
CA TYR A 90 18.73 -18.62 13.41
C TYR A 90 19.23 -19.73 12.48
N SER A 91 19.59 -20.87 13.05
CA SER A 91 19.87 -22.07 12.26
C SER A 91 18.57 -22.74 11.82
N LYS A 92 18.68 -23.67 10.86
CA LYS A 92 17.54 -24.38 10.29
C LYS A 92 16.72 -25.23 11.26
N ASP A 93 17.29 -25.59 12.41
CA ASP A 93 16.64 -26.29 13.53
C ASP A 93 16.10 -25.33 14.62
N ASN A 94 16.10 -24.02 14.36
CA ASN A 94 15.59 -22.96 15.22
C ASN A 94 14.70 -21.96 14.46
N GLU A 95 14.23 -22.32 13.27
CA GLU A 95 13.46 -21.45 12.39
C GLU A 95 11.97 -21.46 12.68
N GLY A 96 11.44 -22.64 13.02
CA GLY A 96 10.03 -22.82 13.32
C GLY A 96 9.09 -22.72 12.12
N ALA A 97 9.53 -23.08 10.91
CA ALA A 97 8.71 -23.03 9.71
C ALA A 97 8.80 -24.33 8.91
N LEU A 98 7.65 -24.99 8.69
CA LEU A 98 7.60 -26.28 7.99
C LEU A 98 7.48 -26.10 6.47
N TYR A 99 8.55 -26.37 5.74
CA TYR A 99 8.56 -26.39 4.26
C TYR A 99 9.66 -27.32 3.68
N PRO A 100 9.67 -27.61 2.36
CA PRO A 100 10.66 -28.47 1.69
C PRO A 100 12.07 -27.85 1.58
N ASP A 101 12.73 -27.63 2.71
CA ASP A 101 14.05 -27.02 2.88
C ASP A 101 15.25 -27.99 2.73
N GLY A 102 15.00 -29.26 2.42
CA GLY A 102 16.04 -30.29 2.30
C GLY A 102 16.70 -30.73 3.61
N THR A 103 16.17 -30.33 4.78
CA THR A 103 16.71 -30.76 6.08
C THR A 103 16.23 -32.16 6.48
N GLY A 104 17.06 -32.89 7.22
CA GLY A 104 16.71 -34.20 7.77
C GLY A 104 15.77 -34.09 8.98
N PRO A 105 15.09 -35.19 9.39
CA PRO A 105 14.09 -35.17 10.47
C PRO A 105 14.58 -34.61 11.81
N ASP A 106 15.87 -34.76 12.12
CA ASP A 106 16.48 -34.27 13.37
C ASP A 106 16.49 -32.73 13.45
N LYS A 107 16.41 -32.04 12.31
CA LYS A 107 16.36 -30.57 12.21
C LYS A 107 14.95 -30.05 11.89
N LYS A 108 13.91 -30.84 12.20
CA LYS A 108 12.49 -30.49 11.96
C LYS A 108 11.65 -30.50 13.23
N HIS A 109 12.29 -30.57 14.40
CA HIS A 109 11.58 -30.56 15.67
C HIS A 109 10.98 -29.19 15.99
N ASP A 110 11.60 -28.13 15.48
CA ASP A 110 11.18 -26.74 15.58
C ASP A 110 10.05 -26.39 14.59
N ASP A 111 10.08 -26.96 13.38
CA ASP A 111 9.10 -26.74 12.31
C ASP A 111 7.65 -26.96 12.74
N SER A 112 7.40 -27.95 13.62
CA SER A 112 6.06 -28.30 14.09
C SER A 112 6.08 -28.94 15.48
N VAL A 113 5.75 -28.15 16.50
CA VAL A 113 5.71 -28.59 17.89
C VAL A 113 4.35 -29.21 18.19
N ALA A 114 4.31 -30.54 18.34
CA ALA A 114 3.09 -31.26 18.67
C ALA A 114 2.53 -30.88 20.06
N PRO A 115 1.22 -31.10 20.31
CA PRO A 115 0.62 -30.87 21.63
C PRO A 115 1.39 -31.55 22.77
N SER A 116 1.50 -30.84 23.89
CA SER A 116 2.27 -31.19 25.09
C SER A 116 3.79 -31.32 24.91
N ARG A 117 4.33 -31.02 23.73
CA ARG A 117 5.79 -31.00 23.51
C ARG A 117 6.38 -29.64 23.84
N LEU A 118 7.68 -29.68 24.15
CA LEU A 118 8.51 -28.53 24.43
C LEU A 118 9.67 -28.51 23.45
N VAL A 119 9.93 -27.34 22.86
CA VAL A 119 11.08 -27.07 22.00
C VAL A 119 11.72 -25.77 22.47
N THR A 120 13.05 -25.69 22.37
CA THR A 120 13.80 -24.47 22.66
C THR A 120 14.33 -23.92 21.36
N TYR A 121 14.14 -22.62 21.15
CA TYR A 121 14.61 -21.88 19.99
C TYR A 121 15.72 -20.92 20.42
N GLU A 122 16.78 -20.85 19.64
CA GLU A 122 17.88 -19.91 19.83
C GLU A 122 17.97 -18.94 18.65
N TRP A 123 17.72 -17.67 18.93
CA TRP A 123 17.74 -16.61 17.92
C TRP A 123 18.73 -15.52 18.31
N THR A 124 19.64 -15.20 17.42
CA THR A 124 20.67 -14.17 17.68
C THR A 124 20.37 -12.92 16.87
N LEU A 125 20.59 -11.74 17.46
CA LEU A 125 20.53 -10.46 16.73
C LEU A 125 21.95 -10.01 16.37
N PRO A 126 22.49 -10.38 15.20
CA PRO A 126 23.80 -9.92 14.75
C PRO A 126 23.73 -8.47 14.24
N ALA A 127 24.90 -7.83 14.13
CA ALA A 127 25.03 -6.50 13.52
C ALA A 127 24.46 -6.41 12.09
N SER A 128 24.51 -7.52 11.35
CA SER A 128 23.97 -7.66 9.99
C SER A 128 22.45 -7.73 9.92
N GLN A 129 21.74 -7.88 11.02
CA GLN A 129 20.27 -7.82 11.09
C GLN A 129 19.78 -6.69 12.01
N SER A 130 20.70 -6.05 12.74
CA SER A 130 20.42 -4.93 13.62
C SER A 130 20.03 -3.66 12.86
N PRO A 131 19.33 -2.72 13.53
CA PRO A 131 19.03 -1.41 12.96
C PRO A 131 20.30 -0.72 12.46
N THR A 132 20.24 -0.07 11.29
CA THR A 132 21.36 0.71 10.76
C THR A 132 21.58 2.01 11.54
N ALA A 133 22.58 2.80 11.16
CA ALA A 133 22.76 4.14 11.71
C ALA A 133 21.57 5.08 11.45
N ASP A 134 20.89 4.94 10.31
CA ASP A 134 19.81 5.82 9.87
C ASP A 134 18.42 5.34 10.34
N ASP A 135 18.30 4.07 10.73
CA ASP A 135 17.12 3.52 11.41
C ASP A 135 16.93 4.15 12.80
N ALA A 136 15.70 4.07 13.32
CA ALA A 136 15.41 4.32 14.74
C ALA A 136 16.25 3.39 15.64
N ASN A 137 16.37 3.72 16.93
CA ASN A 137 17.15 2.88 17.86
C ASN A 137 16.60 1.45 17.96
N CYS A 138 15.30 1.29 17.77
CA CYS A 138 14.60 0.02 17.80
C CYS A 138 13.68 -0.10 16.59
N LEU A 139 13.70 -1.27 15.94
CA LEU A 139 12.84 -1.61 14.81
C LEU A 139 11.73 -2.56 15.24
N THR A 140 10.53 -2.29 14.74
CA THR A 140 9.39 -3.21 14.86
C THR A 140 9.62 -4.46 14.02
N ARG A 141 9.46 -5.62 14.65
CA ARG A 141 9.37 -6.95 14.05
C ARG A 141 8.23 -7.69 14.74
N PHE A 142 8.02 -8.94 14.36
CA PHE A 142 7.03 -9.80 15.01
C PHE A 142 7.49 -11.25 14.94
N TYR A 143 6.76 -12.11 15.63
CA TYR A 143 6.91 -13.55 15.54
C TYR A 143 5.53 -14.19 15.45
N HIS A 144 5.44 -15.32 14.76
CA HIS A 144 4.17 -16.04 14.60
C HIS A 144 4.41 -17.55 14.45
N SER A 145 3.35 -18.36 14.57
CA SER A 145 3.44 -19.77 14.20
C SER A 145 3.44 -19.91 12.67
N HIS A 146 4.19 -20.89 12.16
CA HIS A 146 4.46 -21.08 10.73
C HIS A 146 4.33 -22.56 10.31
N VAL A 147 3.44 -23.31 10.97
CA VAL A 147 3.04 -24.65 10.48
C VAL A 147 2.11 -24.50 9.28
N SER A 148 1.16 -23.57 9.40
CA SER A 148 0.35 -23.04 8.30
C SER A 148 0.11 -21.57 8.61
N ALA A 149 1.04 -20.72 8.16
CA ALA A 149 1.13 -19.35 8.63
C ALA A 149 -0.19 -18.57 8.56
N PRO A 150 -0.96 -18.55 7.44
CA PRO A 150 -2.24 -17.85 7.38
C PRO A 150 -3.23 -18.31 8.46
N LYS A 151 -3.45 -19.63 8.57
CA LYS A 151 -4.40 -20.22 9.53
C LYS A 151 -3.96 -20.07 10.97
N ASP A 152 -2.66 -20.18 11.21
CA ASP A 152 -2.07 -20.04 12.54
C ASP A 152 -2.18 -18.59 13.04
N ILE A 153 -1.92 -17.61 12.17
CA ILE A 153 -2.08 -16.17 12.46
C ILE A 153 -3.56 -15.84 12.66
N ALA A 154 -4.45 -16.27 11.76
CA ALA A 154 -5.91 -16.10 11.90
C ALA A 154 -6.43 -16.70 13.22
N SER A 155 -5.86 -17.82 13.65
CA SER A 155 -6.17 -18.45 14.94
C SER A 155 -5.68 -17.66 16.16
N GLY A 156 -4.77 -16.69 15.99
CA GLY A 156 -4.30 -15.75 17.03
C GLY A 156 -2.82 -15.85 17.41
N LEU A 157 -2.02 -16.69 16.75
CA LEU A 157 -0.61 -16.93 17.13
C LEU A 157 0.35 -15.93 16.51
N VAL A 158 0.35 -14.71 17.05
CA VAL A 158 1.25 -13.62 16.69
C VAL A 158 1.68 -12.86 17.95
N GLY A 159 2.91 -12.36 17.99
CA GLY A 159 3.37 -11.43 19.00
C GLY A 159 4.42 -10.44 18.48
N PRO A 160 4.58 -9.28 19.13
CA PRO A 160 5.54 -8.27 18.72
C PRO A 160 6.96 -8.62 19.17
N LEU A 161 7.93 -8.31 18.31
CA LEU A 161 9.36 -8.44 18.57
C LEU A 161 10.02 -7.10 18.26
N ILE A 162 10.96 -6.65 19.08
CA ILE A 162 11.68 -5.40 18.84
C ILE A 162 13.17 -5.68 18.81
N THR A 163 13.83 -5.24 17.75
CA THR A 163 15.28 -5.38 17.58
C THR A 163 15.94 -4.02 17.70
N CYS A 164 16.92 -3.90 18.59
CA CYS A 164 17.48 -2.61 18.99
C CYS A 164 18.99 -2.54 18.76
N LYS A 165 19.50 -1.32 18.57
CA LYS A 165 20.94 -1.02 18.59
C LYS A 165 21.50 -1.34 19.98
N ARG A 166 22.77 -1.76 20.03
CA ARG A 166 23.47 -2.03 21.30
C ARG A 166 23.36 -0.86 22.29
N GLY A 167 22.97 -1.14 23.53
CA GLY A 167 22.87 -0.17 24.61
C GLY A 167 21.66 0.76 24.51
N THR A 168 20.56 0.32 23.91
CA THR A 168 19.26 1.00 23.87
C THR A 168 18.30 0.48 24.95
N LEU A 169 18.24 -0.83 25.16
CA LEU A 169 17.39 -1.50 26.14
C LEU A 169 17.95 -1.37 27.57
N ASP A 170 17.05 -1.26 28.52
CA ASP A 170 17.29 -1.40 29.96
C ASP A 170 16.28 -2.37 30.60
N VAL A 171 16.22 -2.38 31.93
CA VAL A 171 15.32 -3.30 32.69
C VAL A 171 13.83 -3.01 32.43
N GLN A 172 13.48 -1.83 31.92
CA GLN A 172 12.12 -1.39 31.61
C GLN A 172 11.79 -1.44 30.10
N GLY A 173 12.77 -1.68 29.24
CA GLY A 173 12.60 -1.76 27.79
C GLY A 173 13.45 -0.72 27.05
N ASP A 174 12.95 -0.17 25.94
CA ASP A 174 13.65 0.88 25.20
C ASP A 174 13.75 2.17 26.02
N ARG A 175 14.97 2.49 26.48
CA ARG A 175 15.24 3.67 27.32
C ARG A 175 15.18 5.00 26.58
N SER A 176 15.06 4.97 25.24
CA SER A 176 15.02 6.18 24.41
C SER A 176 13.62 6.78 24.26
N GLY A 177 12.58 6.03 24.64
CA GLY A 177 11.20 6.50 24.79
C GLY A 177 10.75 6.45 26.26
N ASP A 178 9.72 7.23 26.59
CA ASP A 178 9.08 7.17 27.91
C ASP A 178 7.96 6.09 27.94
N TYR A 179 7.34 5.84 26.78
CA TYR A 179 6.32 4.82 26.60
C TYR A 179 6.56 4.05 25.31
N LEU A 180 6.16 2.77 25.33
CA LEU A 180 6.22 1.86 24.21
C LEU A 180 4.88 1.18 24.04
N TYR A 181 4.33 1.23 22.83
CA TYR A 181 3.10 0.53 22.44
C TYR A 181 3.33 -0.27 21.17
N ALA A 182 2.87 -1.52 21.15
CA ALA A 182 2.86 -2.35 19.95
C ALA A 182 1.43 -2.58 19.47
N LEU A 183 1.14 -2.22 18.22
CA LEU A 183 -0.18 -2.29 17.62
C LEU A 183 -0.14 -3.08 16.31
N LEU A 184 -0.92 -4.16 16.28
CA LEU A 184 -1.28 -4.93 15.11
C LEU A 184 -2.58 -4.36 14.52
N PHE A 185 -2.52 -3.95 13.26
CA PHE A 185 -3.70 -3.67 12.43
C PHE A 185 -3.97 -4.91 11.58
N MET A 186 -5.15 -5.51 11.76
CA MET A 186 -5.51 -6.75 11.06
C MET A 186 -7.02 -6.91 10.97
N VAL A 187 -7.50 -7.27 9.79
CA VAL A 187 -8.80 -7.90 9.58
C VAL A 187 -8.67 -9.36 9.99
N SER A 188 -9.00 -9.65 11.25
CA SER A 188 -8.89 -11.02 11.76
C SER A 188 -10.02 -11.86 11.17
N ASP A 189 -9.71 -12.59 10.09
CA ASP A 189 -10.64 -13.50 9.43
C ASP A 189 -10.78 -14.81 10.21
N GLU A 190 -11.86 -14.96 10.99
CA GLU A 190 -12.12 -16.18 11.76
C GLU A 190 -12.61 -17.34 10.88
N ASN A 191 -12.92 -17.11 9.59
CA ASN A 191 -13.24 -18.18 8.66
C ASN A 191 -11.99 -19.03 8.33
N GLU A 192 -10.81 -18.43 8.35
CA GLU A 192 -9.51 -19.10 8.18
C GLU A 192 -8.97 -19.74 9.47
N SER A 193 -9.59 -19.43 10.61
CA SER A 193 -9.18 -19.97 11.92
C SER A 193 -9.35 -21.49 11.99
N TRP A 194 -8.36 -22.17 12.58
CA TRP A 194 -8.47 -23.61 12.91
C TRP A 194 -9.66 -23.94 13.80
N TYR A 195 -10.25 -22.94 14.45
CA TYR A 195 -11.31 -23.08 15.44
C TYR A 195 -12.71 -22.72 14.92
N LEU A 196 -12.88 -22.38 13.63
CA LEU A 196 -14.18 -21.99 13.07
C LEU A 196 -15.28 -23.02 13.40
N ASP A 197 -15.05 -24.30 13.11
CA ASP A 197 -16.04 -25.36 13.36
C ASP A 197 -16.43 -25.49 14.83
N GLN A 198 -15.46 -25.33 15.72
CA GLN A 198 -15.70 -25.37 17.17
C GLN A 198 -16.50 -24.13 17.62
N ASN A 199 -16.20 -22.96 17.05
CA ASN A 199 -16.93 -21.74 17.32
C ASN A 199 -18.39 -21.85 16.83
N ILE A 200 -18.62 -22.38 15.63
CA ILE A 200 -19.97 -22.66 15.11
C ILE A 200 -20.71 -23.62 16.04
N GLN A 201 -20.10 -24.76 16.38
CA GLN A 201 -20.74 -25.77 17.23
C GLN A 201 -21.13 -25.24 18.61
N VAL A 202 -20.30 -24.38 19.20
CA VAL A 202 -20.53 -23.82 20.54
C VAL A 202 -21.53 -22.66 20.52
N LYS A 203 -21.52 -21.82 19.48
CA LYS A 203 -22.28 -20.56 19.44
C LYS A 203 -23.56 -20.64 18.62
N ILE A 204 -23.67 -21.60 17.69
CA ILE A 204 -24.78 -21.77 16.76
C ILE A 204 -25.35 -23.19 16.94
N PRO A 205 -26.39 -23.37 17.80
CA PRO A 205 -26.92 -24.70 18.12
C PRO A 205 -27.53 -25.46 16.91
N GLN A 206 -27.99 -24.73 15.89
CA GLN A 206 -28.59 -25.28 14.67
C GLN A 206 -28.08 -24.50 13.45
N PRO A 207 -26.86 -24.80 12.95
CA PRO A 207 -26.30 -24.09 11.80
C PRO A 207 -27.10 -24.44 10.54
N ALA A 208 -27.40 -23.42 9.74
CA ALA A 208 -28.02 -23.59 8.43
C ALA A 208 -27.14 -24.43 7.51
N ARG A 209 -27.75 -25.12 6.55
CA ARG A 209 -27.01 -25.80 5.49
C ARG A 209 -26.38 -24.74 4.59
N GLY A 210 -25.09 -24.87 4.30
CA GLY A 210 -24.38 -23.89 3.48
C GLY A 210 -23.95 -22.62 4.25
N LEU A 211 -23.93 -22.67 5.58
CA LEU A 211 -23.62 -21.50 6.41
C LEU A 211 -22.22 -20.92 6.15
N LYS A 212 -21.25 -21.76 5.82
CA LYS A 212 -19.86 -21.31 5.61
C LYS A 212 -19.68 -20.65 4.24
N GLU A 213 -20.63 -20.84 3.35
CA GLU A 213 -20.68 -20.29 1.99
C GLU A 213 -21.58 -19.04 1.92
N ASP A 214 -22.30 -18.70 3.00
CA ASP A 214 -23.09 -17.47 3.13
C ASP A 214 -22.14 -16.27 3.26
N GLU A 215 -22.08 -15.40 2.26
CA GLU A 215 -21.23 -14.19 2.26
C GLU A 215 -21.43 -13.34 3.52
N ASP A 216 -22.68 -13.26 3.94
CA ASP A 216 -23.16 -12.48 5.06
C ASP A 216 -22.68 -13.06 6.41
N PHE A 217 -22.43 -14.38 6.47
CA PHE A 217 -21.77 -15.08 7.57
C PHE A 217 -20.26 -14.92 7.51
N ILE A 218 -19.65 -15.11 6.33
CA ILE A 218 -18.21 -14.92 6.11
C ILE A 218 -17.80 -13.53 6.57
N GLU A 219 -18.50 -12.50 6.10
CA GLU A 219 -18.24 -11.10 6.43
C GLU A 219 -18.42 -10.82 7.92
N SER A 220 -19.41 -11.45 8.58
CA SER A 220 -19.62 -11.27 10.03
C SER A 220 -18.48 -11.81 10.90
N ASN A 221 -17.65 -12.69 10.34
CA ASN A 221 -16.51 -13.31 11.00
C ASN A 221 -15.18 -12.59 10.68
N LYS A 222 -15.20 -11.54 9.84
CA LYS A 222 -14.05 -10.67 9.60
C LYS A 222 -14.02 -9.55 10.63
N MET A 223 -13.07 -9.62 11.55
CA MET A 223 -12.97 -8.68 12.67
C MET A 223 -11.92 -7.60 12.37
N HIS A 224 -12.36 -6.43 11.90
CA HIS A 224 -11.49 -5.29 11.55
C HIS A 224 -11.01 -4.56 12.83
N GLY A 225 -9.89 -5.01 13.40
CA GLY A 225 -9.49 -4.58 14.74
C GLY A 225 -8.03 -4.14 14.89
N ILE A 226 -7.77 -3.50 16.03
CA ILE A 226 -6.42 -3.15 16.50
C ILE A 226 -6.13 -4.03 17.72
N ASN A 227 -5.11 -4.89 17.66
CA ASN A 227 -4.81 -5.90 18.67
C ASN A 227 -6.00 -6.85 18.99
N GLY A 228 -6.92 -7.01 18.05
CA GLY A 228 -8.17 -7.79 18.18
C GLY A 228 -9.34 -7.08 18.85
N PHE A 229 -9.24 -5.76 19.03
CA PHE A 229 -10.29 -4.91 19.55
C PHE A 229 -10.93 -4.10 18.42
N VAL A 230 -12.25 -3.93 18.48
CA VAL A 230 -13.09 -3.33 17.44
C VAL A 230 -14.01 -2.26 18.05
N TYR A 231 -14.42 -1.29 17.25
CA TYR A 231 -15.31 -0.19 17.62
C TYR A 231 -14.81 0.63 18.83
N GLY A 232 -13.51 0.95 18.87
CA GLY A 232 -12.95 1.87 19.86
C GLY A 232 -12.73 1.26 21.25
N ASN A 233 -12.82 -0.07 21.41
CA ASN A 233 -12.80 -0.72 22.72
C ASN A 233 -11.41 -1.20 23.20
N LEU A 234 -10.32 -0.86 22.51
CA LEU A 234 -8.93 -1.15 22.93
C LEU A 234 -8.58 -0.35 24.21
N PRO A 235 -8.27 -1.02 25.34
CA PRO A 235 -7.92 -0.35 26.59
C PRO A 235 -6.41 -0.06 26.70
N GLY A 236 -6.02 0.71 27.73
CA GLY A 236 -4.63 0.77 28.19
C GLY A 236 -3.70 1.72 27.43
N LEU A 237 -4.18 2.44 26.42
CA LEU A 237 -3.41 3.47 25.72
C LEU A 237 -3.49 4.81 26.45
N SER A 238 -2.55 5.07 27.37
CA SER A 238 -2.52 6.33 28.12
C SER A 238 -1.10 6.81 28.38
N MET A 239 -0.85 8.08 28.08
CA MET A 239 0.46 8.69 28.17
C MET A 239 0.38 10.11 28.72
N CYS A 240 1.53 10.68 29.04
CA CYS A 240 1.63 12.01 29.61
C CYS A 240 2.10 13.02 28.55
N GLN A 241 1.55 14.23 28.61
CA GLN A 241 1.96 15.33 27.76
C GLN A 241 3.47 15.60 27.89
N GLY A 242 4.13 15.79 26.76
CA GLY A 242 5.57 16.05 26.66
C GLY A 242 6.44 14.80 26.60
N ASN A 243 5.88 13.61 26.86
CA ASN A 243 6.63 12.37 26.77
C ASN A 243 6.81 11.88 25.34
N LYS A 244 7.93 11.20 25.11
CA LYS A 244 8.27 10.51 23.87
C LYS A 244 7.68 9.12 23.86
N ILE A 245 6.97 8.80 22.78
CA ILE A 245 6.22 7.56 22.61
C ILE A 245 6.78 6.85 21.39
N HIS A 246 7.14 5.58 21.56
CA HIS A 246 7.52 4.71 20.46
C HIS A 246 6.35 3.79 20.13
N TRP A 247 5.81 3.98 18.93
CA TRP A 247 4.74 3.17 18.38
C TRP A 247 5.35 2.12 17.44
N HIS A 248 5.23 0.86 17.84
CA HIS A 248 5.62 -0.29 17.05
C HIS A 248 4.40 -0.81 16.30
N LEU A 249 4.29 -0.42 15.03
CA LEU A 249 3.12 -0.69 14.20
C LEU A 249 3.44 -1.81 13.22
N PHE A 250 2.53 -2.75 13.05
CA PHE A 250 2.66 -3.79 12.03
C PHE A 250 1.29 -4.22 11.53
N GLY A 251 1.22 -4.58 10.25
CA GLY A 251 0.02 -5.14 9.61
C GLY A 251 0.20 -6.63 9.36
N LEU A 252 -0.87 -7.41 9.42
CA LEU A 252 -0.90 -8.82 8.97
C LEU A 252 -2.29 -9.08 8.37
N GLY A 253 -2.40 -10.13 7.56
CA GLY A 253 -3.68 -10.60 7.04
C GLY A 253 -3.62 -10.88 5.54
N ASN A 254 -4.58 -10.33 4.79
CA ASN A 254 -4.83 -10.68 3.40
C ASN A 254 -4.87 -9.47 2.45
N GLU A 255 -5.37 -9.63 1.22
CA GLU A 255 -5.46 -8.57 0.21
C GLU A 255 -6.23 -7.33 0.71
N VAL A 256 -7.23 -7.55 1.58
CA VAL A 256 -8.01 -6.48 2.22
C VAL A 256 -7.23 -5.69 3.27
N ASP A 257 -6.10 -6.23 3.78
CA ASP A 257 -5.34 -5.65 4.89
C ASP A 257 -4.41 -4.51 4.47
N ILE A 258 -5.00 -3.50 3.86
CA ILE A 258 -4.38 -2.20 3.63
C ILE A 258 -4.86 -1.28 4.73
N HIS A 259 -3.93 -0.70 5.49
CA HIS A 259 -4.29 0.11 6.65
C HIS A 259 -3.61 1.46 6.58
N SER A 260 -4.41 2.51 6.74
CA SER A 260 -3.92 3.88 6.93
C SER A 260 -4.14 4.29 8.38
N ALA A 261 -3.19 3.94 9.25
CA ALA A 261 -3.28 4.20 10.68
C ALA A 261 -3.06 5.69 10.98
N HIS A 262 -4.14 6.40 11.28
CA HIS A 262 -4.16 7.85 11.49
C HIS A 262 -4.26 8.19 12.99
N PHE A 263 -3.29 8.98 13.46
CA PHE A 263 -3.21 9.47 14.84
C PHE A 263 -3.76 10.89 14.92
N HIS A 264 -5.06 11.01 15.21
CA HIS A 264 -5.74 12.30 15.16
C HIS A 264 -5.09 13.35 16.07
N GLY A 265 -4.83 14.52 15.50
CA GLY A 265 -4.31 15.70 16.21
C GLY A 265 -2.85 15.60 16.64
N GLN A 266 -2.13 14.54 16.23
CA GLN A 266 -0.73 14.31 16.56
C GLN A 266 0.13 14.27 15.30
N ILE A 267 1.44 14.49 15.48
CA ILE A 267 2.44 14.36 14.43
C ILE A 267 3.43 13.28 14.86
N LEU A 268 3.69 12.37 13.94
CA LEU A 268 4.63 11.27 14.05
C LEU A 268 5.87 11.56 13.23
N THR A 269 6.96 10.87 13.56
CA THR A 269 8.16 10.79 12.75
C THR A 269 8.46 9.33 12.45
N THR A 270 8.57 8.99 11.17
CA THR A 270 8.93 7.66 10.68
C THR A 270 10.10 7.80 9.72
N GLN A 271 11.22 7.10 9.95
CA GLN A 271 12.38 7.14 9.04
C GLN A 271 12.85 8.57 8.70
N ASN A 272 12.91 9.48 9.67
CA ASN A 272 13.21 10.90 9.44
C ASN A 272 12.25 11.58 8.44
N HIS A 273 10.96 11.24 8.47
CA HIS A 273 9.90 11.89 7.72
C HIS A 273 8.71 12.15 8.64
N HIS A 274 8.13 13.34 8.57
CA HIS A 274 6.99 13.73 9.40
C HIS A 274 5.67 13.34 8.73
N THR A 275 4.80 12.68 9.48
CA THR A 275 3.48 12.22 9.01
C THR A 275 2.52 12.13 10.18
N ASP A 276 1.22 12.04 9.94
CA ASP A 276 0.22 11.67 10.95
C ASP A 276 -0.44 10.31 10.67
N THR A 277 -0.14 9.75 9.50
CA THR A 277 -0.75 8.53 8.97
C THR A 277 0.36 7.58 8.54
N VAL A 278 0.23 6.30 8.92
CA VAL A 278 1.19 5.24 8.58
C VAL A 278 0.48 4.16 7.80
N SER A 279 1.00 3.85 6.61
CA SER A 279 0.54 2.71 5.81
C SER A 279 1.07 1.40 6.39
N LEU A 280 0.18 0.41 6.55
CA LEU A 280 0.53 -0.96 6.92
C LEU A 280 -0.19 -1.94 5.99
N PHE A 281 0.56 -2.90 5.48
CA PHE A 281 0.18 -4.03 4.64
C PHE A 281 0.51 -5.36 5.35
N PRO A 282 0.09 -6.53 4.83
CA PRO A 282 0.44 -7.81 5.45
C PRO A 282 1.95 -7.99 5.62
N ALA A 283 2.40 -8.20 6.85
CA ALA A 283 3.79 -8.29 7.33
C ALA A 283 4.65 -7.03 7.21
N SER A 284 4.09 -5.92 6.75
CA SER A 284 4.77 -4.63 6.86
C SER A 284 4.91 -4.23 8.33
N SER A 285 5.99 -3.52 8.65
CA SER A 285 6.21 -2.99 9.98
C SER A 285 6.86 -1.61 9.94
N MET A 286 6.51 -0.78 10.91
CA MET A 286 7.00 0.58 11.04
C MET A 286 7.25 0.91 12.52
N THR A 287 8.33 1.62 12.79
CA THR A 287 8.51 2.30 14.09
C THR A 287 8.19 3.78 13.88
N ALA A 288 7.23 4.30 14.64
CA ALA A 288 6.86 5.71 14.63
C ALA A 288 7.16 6.36 15.98
N GLU A 289 7.81 7.51 15.96
CA GLU A 289 8.11 8.31 17.14
C GLU A 289 7.11 9.46 17.26
N MET A 290 6.59 9.69 18.46
CA MET A 290 5.66 10.77 18.75
C MET A 290 6.07 11.51 20.02
N THR A 291 5.92 12.82 20.06
CA THR A 291 5.90 13.56 21.33
C THR A 291 4.46 13.91 21.66
N ALA A 292 3.92 13.33 22.73
CA ALA A 292 2.50 13.50 23.08
C ALA A 292 2.20 14.97 23.41
N ASP A 293 1.27 15.58 22.69
CA ASP A 293 0.82 16.95 22.95
C ASP A 293 -0.71 17.08 22.87
N ASN A 294 -1.25 18.21 23.33
CA ASN A 294 -2.68 18.50 23.42
C ASN A 294 -3.43 17.45 24.28
N PRO A 295 -3.51 17.66 25.60
CA PRO A 295 -4.23 16.75 26.50
C PRO A 295 -5.69 16.53 26.09
N GLY A 296 -6.12 15.28 26.05
CA GLY A 296 -7.43 14.89 25.51
C GLY A 296 -7.56 13.39 25.28
N HIS A 297 -8.74 12.97 24.82
CA HIS A 297 -8.97 11.64 24.28
C HIS A 297 -8.94 11.74 22.77
N TRP A 298 -7.99 11.06 22.14
CA TRP A 298 -7.75 11.14 20.71
C TRP A 298 -8.14 9.85 20.03
N LEU A 299 -8.70 9.98 18.83
CA LEU A 299 -9.03 8.84 17.99
C LEU A 299 -7.75 8.32 17.32
N LEU A 300 -7.59 7.00 17.35
CA LEU A 300 -6.70 6.26 16.47
C LEU A 300 -7.59 5.43 15.55
N SER A 301 -7.53 5.67 14.25
CA SER A 301 -8.38 4.98 13.27
C SER A 301 -7.59 4.45 12.10
N CYS A 302 -8.10 3.38 11.49
CA CYS A 302 -7.77 3.07 10.11
C CYS A 302 -8.66 3.90 9.18
N ASN A 303 -8.05 4.66 8.27
CA ASN A 303 -8.74 5.59 7.38
C ASN A 303 -9.14 4.97 6.03
N ILE A 304 -9.08 3.65 5.90
CA ILE A 304 -9.73 2.94 4.78
C ILE A 304 -11.24 2.92 5.05
N ASN A 305 -12.05 3.32 4.07
CA ASN A 305 -13.50 3.48 4.22
C ASN A 305 -14.21 2.26 4.82
N ASP A 306 -13.90 1.06 4.33
CA ASP A 306 -14.54 -0.19 4.77
C ASP A 306 -14.07 -0.61 6.17
N HIS A 307 -12.77 -0.51 6.44
CA HIS A 307 -12.20 -0.77 7.78
C HIS A 307 -12.77 0.16 8.84
N MET A 308 -12.91 1.43 8.52
CA MET A 308 -13.47 2.43 9.43
C MET A 308 -14.94 2.11 9.75
N LYS A 309 -15.75 1.82 8.72
CA LYS A 309 -17.16 1.41 8.90
C LYS A 309 -17.31 0.10 9.66
N ALA A 310 -16.35 -0.82 9.51
CA ALA A 310 -16.30 -2.09 10.22
C ALA A 310 -15.74 -1.98 11.65
N GLY A 311 -15.31 -0.78 12.07
CA GLY A 311 -14.97 -0.47 13.45
C GLY A 311 -13.48 -0.52 13.79
N MET A 312 -12.57 -0.45 12.81
CA MET A 312 -11.12 -0.43 13.09
C MET A 312 -10.68 0.92 13.69
N GLN A 313 -10.97 1.07 14.97
CA GLN A 313 -10.82 2.29 15.75
C GLN A 313 -10.39 1.95 17.19
N ALA A 314 -9.61 2.85 17.78
CA ALA A 314 -9.19 2.84 19.18
C ALA A 314 -9.13 4.28 19.71
N PHE A 315 -9.04 4.44 21.02
CA PHE A 315 -8.80 5.73 21.64
C PHE A 315 -7.52 5.68 22.47
N PHE A 316 -6.76 6.78 22.46
CA PHE A 316 -5.64 6.98 23.37
C PHE A 316 -5.81 8.27 24.17
N GLU A 317 -5.33 8.27 25.41
CA GLU A 317 -5.50 9.38 26.34
C GLU A 317 -4.15 10.08 26.61
N ILE A 318 -4.08 11.38 26.32
CA ILE A 318 -2.96 12.24 26.70
C ILE A 318 -3.33 13.02 27.96
N LYS A 319 -2.61 12.75 29.05
CA LYS A 319 -2.83 13.34 30.38
C LYS A 319 -1.89 14.50 30.65
N LYS A 320 -2.34 15.44 31.49
CA LYS A 320 -1.45 16.39 32.16
C LYS A 320 -0.80 15.70 33.35
N CYS A 321 0.50 15.46 33.28
CA CYS A 321 1.27 14.80 34.33
C CYS A 321 2.27 15.75 34.97
N PHE A 322 2.63 15.51 36.22
CA PHE A 322 3.58 16.35 36.95
C PHE A 322 5.02 15.85 36.77
N PRO A 323 6.01 16.73 36.48
CA PRO A 323 5.88 18.18 36.29
C PRO A 323 5.25 18.53 34.93
N ASN A 324 4.33 19.51 34.91
CA ASN A 324 3.67 19.93 33.67
C ASN A 324 4.71 20.55 32.73
N VAL A 325 5.02 19.85 31.63
CA VAL A 325 5.84 20.40 30.55
C VAL A 325 4.94 21.22 29.64
N HIS A 326 4.72 22.48 29.98
CA HIS A 326 4.04 23.41 29.08
C HIS A 326 5.07 24.07 28.16
N LYS A 327 5.17 23.61 26.91
CA LYS A 327 5.92 24.34 25.89
C LYS A 327 5.08 25.52 25.42
N PRO A 328 5.56 26.76 25.48
CA PRO A 328 4.83 27.89 24.93
C PRO A 328 4.60 27.64 23.43
N ARG A 329 3.37 27.84 22.96
CA ARG A 329 3.03 27.70 21.55
C ARG A 329 3.87 28.69 20.75
N PRO A 330 4.59 28.24 19.71
CA PRO A 330 5.38 29.14 18.89
C PRO A 330 4.45 30.12 18.15
N ILE A 331 4.90 31.36 17.99
CA ILE A 331 4.14 32.41 17.30
C ILE A 331 4.67 32.52 15.86
N GLY A 332 3.91 32.01 14.90
CA GLY A 332 4.10 32.23 13.47
C GLY A 332 3.08 33.23 12.89
N GLU A 333 2.90 33.19 11.58
CA GLU A 333 1.89 33.98 10.86
C GLU A 333 0.50 33.33 11.02
N GLU A 334 -0.55 34.13 11.19
CA GLU A 334 -1.94 33.64 11.07
C GLU A 334 -2.32 33.62 9.57
N ARG A 335 -2.62 32.44 9.04
CA ARG A 335 -3.06 32.24 7.65
C ARG A 335 -4.56 32.00 7.61
N GLN A 336 -5.29 33.01 7.16
CA GLN A 336 -6.75 32.98 7.17
C GLN A 336 -7.33 32.58 5.80
N TYR A 337 -8.28 31.64 5.82
CA TYR A 337 -9.02 31.15 4.66
C TYR A 337 -10.53 31.25 4.90
N PHE A 338 -11.29 31.59 3.85
CA PHE A 338 -12.76 31.60 3.88
C PHE A 338 -13.26 30.52 2.92
N ILE A 339 -13.77 29.42 3.45
CA ILE A 339 -14.13 28.23 2.66
C ILE A 339 -15.61 27.93 2.87
N ALA A 340 -16.33 27.58 1.81
CA ALA A 340 -17.70 27.11 1.92
C ALA A 340 -17.89 25.75 1.26
N ALA A 341 -18.74 24.90 1.84
CA ALA A 341 -19.24 23.70 1.18
C ALA A 341 -20.45 24.08 0.31
N GLU A 342 -20.38 23.82 -0.99
CA GLU A 342 -21.43 24.15 -1.97
C GLU A 342 -21.79 22.95 -2.83
N GLU A 343 -23.07 22.79 -3.13
CA GLU A 343 -23.58 21.77 -4.03
C GLU A 343 -23.45 22.21 -5.49
N GLU A 344 -22.91 21.33 -6.34
CA GLU A 344 -22.73 21.58 -7.76
C GLU A 344 -22.89 20.31 -8.59
N VAL A 345 -23.29 20.47 -9.86
CA VAL A 345 -23.29 19.36 -10.82
C VAL A 345 -21.87 19.21 -11.36
N TRP A 346 -21.29 18.03 -11.12
CA TRP A 346 -19.97 17.65 -11.59
C TRP A 346 -20.07 16.75 -12.83
N ASP A 347 -19.30 17.07 -13.87
CA ASP A 347 -19.18 16.25 -15.09
C ASP A 347 -17.78 15.63 -15.10
N TYR A 348 -17.72 14.30 -14.90
CA TYR A 348 -16.47 13.55 -14.84
C TYR A 348 -15.75 13.46 -16.20
N ALA A 349 -16.50 13.61 -17.31
CA ALA A 349 -15.96 13.53 -18.67
C ALA A 349 -16.57 14.63 -19.55
N PRO A 350 -16.20 15.91 -19.35
CA PRO A 350 -16.76 17.02 -20.14
C PRO A 350 -16.56 16.83 -21.65
N THR A 351 -15.42 16.28 -22.04
CA THR A 351 -15.09 15.84 -23.40
C THR A 351 -15.49 14.38 -23.60
N GLN A 352 -16.15 14.07 -24.72
CA GLN A 352 -16.55 12.71 -25.06
C GLN A 352 -15.30 11.80 -25.22
N PRO A 353 -15.16 10.73 -24.40
CA PRO A 353 -14.10 9.74 -24.57
C PRO A 353 -14.23 8.96 -25.88
N THR A 354 -13.10 8.52 -26.42
CA THR A 354 -13.02 7.66 -27.61
C THR A 354 -12.88 6.18 -27.28
N ASP A 355 -12.64 5.86 -26.01
CA ASP A 355 -12.39 4.52 -25.50
C ASP A 355 -13.71 3.76 -25.33
N GLY A 356 -13.77 2.50 -25.79
CA GLY A 356 -15.02 1.72 -25.79
C GLY A 356 -15.47 1.34 -24.39
N GLU A 357 -14.52 1.09 -23.49
CA GLU A 357 -14.72 0.78 -22.07
C GLU A 357 -15.43 1.93 -21.32
N ALA A 358 -15.28 3.17 -21.82
CA ALA A 358 -15.90 4.33 -21.20
C ALA A 358 -17.44 4.26 -21.21
N GLU A 359 -18.05 3.50 -22.13
CA GLU A 359 -19.51 3.35 -22.23
C GLU A 359 -20.15 2.86 -20.93
N GLN A 360 -19.43 2.06 -20.13
CA GLN A 360 -19.90 1.56 -18.84
C GLN A 360 -20.20 2.70 -17.85
N TYR A 361 -19.35 3.71 -17.81
CA TYR A 361 -19.33 4.76 -16.78
C TYR A 361 -20.01 6.06 -17.23
N ILE A 362 -19.94 6.40 -18.52
CA ILE A 362 -20.37 7.73 -19.00
C ILE A 362 -21.77 7.73 -19.60
N VAL A 363 -22.29 6.57 -20.03
CA VAL A 363 -23.55 6.49 -20.77
C VAL A 363 -24.75 6.50 -19.83
N LYS A 364 -25.67 7.43 -20.10
CA LYS A 364 -26.95 7.53 -19.42
C LYS A 364 -27.96 6.51 -19.98
N GLY A 365 -28.76 5.91 -19.10
CA GLY A 365 -29.75 4.89 -19.49
C GLY A 365 -30.93 4.76 -18.54
N ALA A 366 -31.72 3.69 -18.72
CA ALA A 366 -32.86 3.36 -17.85
C ALA A 366 -32.42 3.11 -16.41
N SER A 367 -31.32 2.35 -16.26
CA SER A 367 -30.68 2.01 -14.99
C SER A 367 -29.26 2.54 -14.87
N ARG A 368 -28.88 3.63 -15.57
CA ARG A 368 -27.52 4.22 -15.49
C ARG A 368 -27.60 5.73 -15.41
N ILE A 369 -26.83 6.32 -14.48
CA ILE A 369 -26.77 7.77 -14.26
C ILE A 369 -25.97 8.45 -15.39
N GLY A 370 -24.83 7.87 -15.76
CA GLY A 370 -23.91 8.40 -16.77
C GLY A 370 -22.85 9.31 -16.17
N ARG A 371 -22.34 10.28 -16.94
CA ARG A 371 -21.14 11.08 -16.54
C ARG A 371 -21.36 12.23 -15.54
N SER A 372 -22.60 12.62 -15.24
CA SER A 372 -22.91 13.84 -14.49
C SER A 372 -23.64 13.55 -13.18
N TYR A 373 -23.12 14.08 -12.08
CA TYR A 373 -23.62 13.84 -10.73
C TYR A 373 -23.74 15.15 -9.95
N MET A 374 -24.78 15.29 -9.12
CA MET A 374 -24.79 16.27 -8.05
C MET A 374 -23.76 15.86 -6.99
N LYS A 375 -22.91 16.81 -6.63
CA LYS A 375 -21.81 16.66 -5.68
C LYS A 375 -21.77 17.87 -4.76
N VAL A 376 -20.87 17.84 -3.79
CA VAL A 376 -20.56 18.99 -2.92
C VAL A 376 -19.05 19.23 -2.92
N ARG A 377 -18.64 20.51 -2.95
CA ARG A 377 -17.22 20.90 -3.04
C ARG A 377 -16.88 22.00 -2.05
N TYR A 378 -15.63 22.02 -1.59
CA TYR A 378 -15.03 23.17 -0.91
C TYR A 378 -14.67 24.28 -1.90
N VAL A 379 -15.24 25.47 -1.70
CA VAL A 379 -15.05 26.64 -2.55
C VAL A 379 -14.50 27.79 -1.72
N GLU A 380 -13.44 28.42 -2.21
CA GLU A 380 -12.80 29.56 -1.54
C GLU A 380 -13.52 30.88 -1.83
N TYR A 381 -13.53 31.75 -0.83
CA TYR A 381 -14.13 33.07 -0.81
C TYR A 381 -13.12 34.12 -0.36
N THR A 382 -13.39 35.36 -0.72
CA THR A 382 -12.52 36.49 -0.41
C THR A 382 -12.63 36.98 1.03
N ASP A 383 -13.79 36.78 1.69
CA ASP A 383 -14.07 37.27 3.04
C ASP A 383 -15.24 36.54 3.73
N THR A 384 -15.57 36.99 4.94
CA THR A 384 -16.64 36.45 5.81
C THR A 384 -18.06 36.67 5.28
N THR A 385 -18.27 37.44 4.21
CA THR A 385 -19.60 37.64 3.62
C THR A 385 -20.03 36.44 2.78
N PHE A 386 -19.06 35.69 2.24
CA PHE A 386 -19.27 34.58 1.30
C PHE A 386 -20.10 34.97 0.07
N LEU A 387 -19.94 36.21 -0.41
CA LEU A 387 -20.60 36.73 -1.61
C LEU A 387 -19.71 36.59 -2.86
N THR A 388 -18.41 36.86 -2.73
CA THR A 388 -17.46 36.87 -3.86
C THR A 388 -16.53 35.66 -3.79
N LYS A 389 -16.74 34.69 -4.69
CA LYS A 389 -15.88 33.52 -4.87
C LYS A 389 -14.48 33.93 -5.31
N MET A 390 -13.46 33.27 -4.77
CA MET A 390 -12.11 33.37 -5.29
C MET A 390 -12.03 32.53 -6.58
N LEU A 391 -11.78 33.19 -7.71
CA LEU A 391 -11.68 32.51 -9.00
C LEU A 391 -10.32 31.81 -9.10
N ARG A 392 -10.34 30.54 -9.49
CA ARG A 392 -9.11 29.77 -9.76
C ARG A 392 -8.32 30.41 -10.89
N ALA A 393 -7.02 30.53 -10.68
CA ALA A 393 -6.10 30.96 -11.71
C ALA A 393 -5.97 29.87 -12.81
N PRO A 394 -5.50 30.21 -14.03
CA PRO A 394 -5.22 29.22 -15.08
C PRO A 394 -4.33 28.06 -14.60
N GLU A 395 -3.39 28.34 -13.70
CA GLU A 395 -2.49 27.36 -13.09
C GLU A 395 -3.20 26.38 -12.16
N GLU A 396 -4.37 26.73 -11.64
CA GLU A 396 -5.15 25.94 -10.67
C GLU A 396 -6.32 25.18 -11.32
N LEU A 397 -6.48 25.27 -12.65
CA LEU A 397 -7.52 24.54 -13.38
C LEU A 397 -7.44 23.03 -13.15
N HIS A 398 -6.22 22.51 -12.97
CA HIS A 398 -5.98 21.09 -12.68
C HIS A 398 -6.58 20.63 -11.35
N LEU A 399 -6.89 21.51 -10.40
CA LEU A 399 -7.47 21.11 -9.11
C LEU A 399 -8.83 20.41 -9.27
N GLY A 400 -9.56 20.65 -10.36
CA GLY A 400 -10.81 19.95 -10.65
C GLY A 400 -11.80 20.00 -9.48
N ILE A 401 -12.19 18.84 -8.96
CA ILE A 401 -13.15 18.76 -7.86
C ILE A 401 -12.56 19.15 -6.49
N LEU A 402 -11.24 19.20 -6.35
CA LEU A 402 -10.58 19.46 -5.06
C LEU A 402 -10.93 20.84 -4.49
N GLY A 403 -10.91 20.95 -3.17
CA GLY A 403 -10.94 22.24 -2.48
C GLY A 403 -9.73 23.13 -2.80
N PRO A 404 -9.74 24.40 -2.35
CA PRO A 404 -8.58 25.29 -2.45
C PRO A 404 -7.35 24.72 -1.73
N VAL A 405 -6.16 25.07 -2.21
CA VAL A 405 -4.91 24.65 -1.59
C VAL A 405 -4.59 25.54 -0.38
N MET A 406 -4.65 24.97 0.81
CA MET A 406 -4.17 25.64 2.02
C MET A 406 -2.67 25.40 2.18
N ARG A 407 -1.92 26.42 2.62
CA ARG A 407 -0.47 26.32 2.79
C ARG A 407 -0.06 27.02 4.08
N ALA A 408 0.87 26.43 4.82
CA ALA A 408 1.42 27.02 6.03
C ALA A 408 2.88 26.65 6.23
N GLU A 409 3.64 27.50 6.91
CA GLU A 409 4.99 27.17 7.36
C GLU A 409 4.94 26.68 8.81
N GLU A 410 6.02 26.01 9.25
CA GLU A 410 6.16 25.70 10.67
C GLU A 410 5.96 26.93 11.55
N LYS A 411 5.25 26.74 12.68
CA LYS A 411 4.84 27.75 13.66
C LYS A 411 3.63 28.59 13.25
N ASP A 412 3.21 28.57 11.99
CA ASP A 412 2.02 29.29 11.57
C ASP A 412 0.75 28.70 12.21
N THR A 413 -0.29 29.52 12.26
CA THR A 413 -1.64 29.09 12.63
C THR A 413 -2.55 29.22 11.41
N ILE A 414 -3.16 28.13 10.99
CA ILE A 414 -4.16 28.10 9.92
C ILE A 414 -5.53 28.38 10.55
N LYS A 415 -6.20 29.40 10.05
CA LYS A 415 -7.54 29.78 10.51
C LYS A 415 -8.53 29.66 9.36
N VAL A 416 -9.46 28.72 9.46
CA VAL A 416 -10.44 28.47 8.41
C VAL A 416 -11.82 28.89 8.89
N VAL A 417 -12.36 29.97 8.30
CA VAL A 417 -13.76 30.36 8.49
C VAL A 417 -14.58 29.56 7.50
N PHE A 418 -15.23 28.50 7.98
CA PHE A 418 -16.01 27.58 7.19
C PHE A 418 -17.50 27.90 7.24
N LYS A 419 -18.12 28.13 6.08
CA LYS A 419 -19.58 28.31 5.95
C LYS A 419 -20.19 27.11 5.24
N ASN A 420 -21.16 26.47 5.87
CA ASN A 420 -21.90 25.41 5.21
C ASN A 420 -23.06 25.99 4.39
N LYS A 421 -22.95 25.99 3.05
CA LYS A 421 -24.02 26.44 2.14
C LYS A 421 -24.79 25.26 1.50
N ALA A 422 -24.41 24.03 1.83
CA ALA A 422 -25.06 22.83 1.35
C ALA A 422 -26.31 22.47 2.20
N THR A 423 -27.03 21.43 1.79
CA THR A 423 -28.28 20.99 2.45
C THR A 423 -28.07 20.06 3.64
N ARG A 424 -26.82 19.64 3.90
CA ARG A 424 -26.45 18.68 4.95
C ARG A 424 -25.38 19.26 5.85
N ALA A 425 -25.27 18.76 7.08
CA ALA A 425 -24.17 19.14 7.96
C ALA A 425 -22.84 18.54 7.44
N TYR A 426 -21.78 19.34 7.46
CA TYR A 426 -20.42 18.97 7.06
C TYR A 426 -19.41 19.54 8.06
N SER A 427 -18.16 19.10 8.01
CA SER A 427 -17.09 19.58 8.88
C SER A 427 -15.80 19.79 8.08
N MET A 428 -14.70 20.16 8.75
CA MET A 428 -13.35 20.15 8.18
C MET A 428 -12.39 19.48 9.14
N GLN A 429 -11.74 18.41 8.70
CA GLN A 429 -10.78 17.61 9.42
C GLN A 429 -9.45 17.64 8.67
N PRO A 430 -8.38 18.20 9.26
CA PRO A 430 -7.09 18.27 8.60
C PRO A 430 -6.19 17.07 8.95
N HIS A 431 -5.26 16.78 8.04
CA HIS A 431 -4.04 16.04 8.28
C HIS A 431 -2.85 16.99 8.52
N GLY A 432 -1.78 16.50 9.15
CA GLY A 432 -0.47 17.16 9.21
C GLY A 432 -0.38 18.38 10.13
N VAL A 433 -1.40 18.62 10.95
CA VAL A 433 -1.47 19.76 11.88
C VAL A 433 -1.99 19.34 13.25
N GLN A 434 -1.71 20.17 14.25
CA GLN A 434 -2.20 19.97 15.61
C GLN A 434 -3.37 20.90 15.91
N TYR A 435 -4.28 20.45 16.76
CA TYR A 435 -5.44 21.24 17.18
C TYR A 435 -5.87 20.80 18.58
N ASN A 436 -6.75 21.59 19.20
CA ASN A 436 -7.38 21.19 20.46
C ASN A 436 -8.56 20.25 20.18
N ILE A 437 -8.94 19.44 21.16
CA ILE A 437 -10.05 18.49 21.00
C ILE A 437 -11.39 19.16 20.64
N GLU A 438 -11.60 20.43 21.02
CA GLU A 438 -12.80 21.19 20.67
C GLU A 438 -12.85 21.62 19.19
N GLN A 439 -11.73 21.52 18.48
CA GLN A 439 -11.55 21.85 17.06
C GLN A 439 -11.54 20.59 16.17
N ASP A 440 -11.70 19.40 16.76
CA ASP A 440 -11.75 18.13 16.05
C ASP A 440 -12.98 18.08 15.11
N GLY A 441 -12.73 17.77 13.84
CA GLY A 441 -13.75 17.72 12.79
C GLY A 441 -14.50 16.39 12.69
N THR A 442 -14.15 15.40 13.52
CA THR A 442 -14.62 14.00 13.43
C THR A 442 -15.46 13.59 14.64
N LEU A 443 -14.97 13.86 15.86
CA LEU A 443 -15.66 13.51 17.10
C LEU A 443 -16.85 14.45 17.32
N LYS A 444 -17.98 14.00 17.87
CA LYS A 444 -19.24 14.79 18.07
C LYS A 444 -19.11 16.01 19.03
N VAL A 445 -18.18 16.91 18.75
CA VAL A 445 -18.06 18.27 19.28
C VAL A 445 -18.66 19.26 18.27
N THR A 446 -18.86 20.51 18.66
CA THR A 446 -19.47 21.54 17.79
C THR A 446 -18.73 21.74 16.46
N ALA A 447 -17.40 21.57 16.44
CA ALA A 447 -16.58 21.66 15.24
C ALA A 447 -16.89 20.55 14.23
N ALA A 448 -17.19 19.34 14.68
CA ALA A 448 -17.48 18.20 13.81
C ALA A 448 -18.88 18.20 13.19
N LEU A 449 -19.74 19.19 13.45
CA LEU A 449 -21.11 19.19 12.92
C LEU A 449 -21.60 20.60 12.59
N VAL A 450 -21.05 21.19 11.53
CA VAL A 450 -21.45 22.52 11.07
C VAL A 450 -22.74 22.41 10.27
N GLN A 451 -23.85 22.87 10.87
CA GLN A 451 -25.19 22.76 10.30
C GLN A 451 -25.36 23.60 9.02
N PRO A 452 -26.29 23.23 8.11
CA PRO A 452 -26.64 24.05 6.95
C PRO A 452 -26.91 25.51 7.31
N GLY A 453 -26.31 26.44 6.56
CA GLY A 453 -26.43 27.88 6.75
C GLY A 453 -25.58 28.48 7.88
N THR A 454 -24.90 27.65 8.69
CA THR A 454 -24.07 28.12 9.81
C THR A 454 -22.61 28.29 9.44
N VAL A 455 -21.86 28.96 10.31
CA VAL A 455 -20.42 29.23 10.16
C VAL A 455 -19.70 28.70 11.39
N HIS A 456 -18.56 28.04 11.17
CA HIS A 456 -17.61 27.67 12.21
C HIS A 456 -16.22 28.20 11.86
N THR A 457 -15.37 28.45 12.84
CA THR A 457 -13.99 28.86 12.62
C THR A 457 -13.06 27.84 13.24
N TYR A 458 -12.27 27.18 12.41
CA TYR A 458 -11.25 26.23 12.81
C TYR A 458 -9.92 26.93 13.02
N GLU A 459 -9.18 26.53 14.04
CA GLU A 459 -7.80 26.97 14.30
C GLU A 459 -6.88 25.76 14.42
N TRP A 460 -5.93 25.66 13.49
CA TRP A 460 -4.95 24.58 13.43
C TRP A 460 -3.54 25.14 13.55
N LEU A 461 -2.74 24.53 14.41
CA LEU A 461 -1.36 24.89 14.66
C LEU A 461 -0.43 23.99 13.85
N VAL A 462 0.56 24.59 13.20
CA VAL A 462 1.68 23.86 12.61
C VAL A 462 2.82 23.81 13.63
N PRO A 463 3.06 22.69 14.32
CA PRO A 463 4.12 22.64 15.32
C PRO A 463 5.52 22.69 14.67
N ILE A 464 6.53 22.93 15.49
CA ILE A 464 7.93 22.81 15.07
C ILE A 464 8.21 21.32 14.83
N GLY A 465 8.75 20.98 13.65
CA GLY A 465 8.93 19.58 13.25
C GLY A 465 7.67 18.94 12.66
N ALA A 466 6.76 19.74 12.10
CA ALA A 466 5.71 19.25 11.18
C ALA A 466 6.05 19.49 9.71
N GLY A 467 7.01 20.39 9.42
CA GLY A 467 7.48 20.61 8.05
C GLY A 467 8.37 19.48 7.56
N PRO A 468 8.81 19.50 6.30
CA PRO A 468 9.70 18.46 5.78
C PRO A 468 11.03 18.41 6.51
N THR A 469 11.63 17.23 6.57
CA THR A 469 13.01 17.05 7.02
C THR A 469 14.00 17.28 5.86
N ASP A 470 15.30 17.13 6.13
CA ASP A 470 16.31 17.17 5.06
C ASP A 470 16.27 15.93 4.15
N GLY A 471 15.80 14.79 4.68
CA GLY A 471 15.64 13.54 3.94
C GLY A 471 14.54 13.60 2.87
N ASP A 472 13.56 14.48 3.03
CA ASP A 472 12.43 14.59 2.11
C ASP A 472 12.80 15.17 0.74
N GLY A 473 13.80 16.06 0.68
CA GLY A 473 14.23 16.71 -0.56
C GLY A 473 13.21 17.68 -1.17
N ALA A 474 12.19 18.09 -0.40
CA ALA A 474 11.17 19.06 -0.79
C ALA A 474 11.05 20.20 0.25
N ASP A 475 10.49 21.35 -0.16
CA ASP A 475 10.27 22.49 0.73
C ASP A 475 8.94 22.40 1.49
N CYS A 476 8.00 21.56 1.02
CA CYS A 476 6.70 21.31 1.64
C CYS A 476 6.32 19.83 1.62
N LEU A 477 5.54 19.41 2.60
CA LEU A 477 4.86 18.12 2.68
C LEU A 477 3.40 18.28 2.26
N THR A 478 2.89 17.29 1.54
CA THR A 478 1.48 17.19 1.14
C THR A 478 0.68 16.50 2.23
N TYR A 479 -0.45 17.09 2.61
CA TYR A 479 -1.50 16.54 3.44
C TYR A 479 -2.87 16.83 2.81
N LEU A 480 -3.92 16.31 3.44
CA LEU A 480 -5.31 16.53 3.02
C LEU A 480 -6.12 17.21 4.13
N TYR A 481 -7.22 17.85 3.73
CA TYR A 481 -8.33 18.15 4.61
C TYR A 481 -9.62 17.65 3.96
N TYR A 482 -10.57 17.19 4.76
CA TYR A 482 -11.80 16.56 4.30
C TYR A 482 -12.95 16.81 5.27
N SER A 483 -14.19 16.53 4.89
CA SER A 483 -15.31 16.51 5.86
C SER A 483 -15.39 15.14 6.52
N ALA A 484 -15.56 15.12 7.85
CA ALA A 484 -15.54 13.92 8.66
C ALA A 484 -16.82 13.74 9.50
N VAL A 485 -17.95 14.35 9.08
CA VAL A 485 -19.27 14.06 9.67
C VAL A 485 -19.64 12.61 9.39
N ASP A 486 -19.52 12.21 8.13
CA ASP A 486 -19.48 10.83 7.68
C ASP A 486 -18.33 10.74 6.66
N PRO A 487 -17.09 10.47 7.10
CA PRO A 487 -15.90 10.62 6.27
C PRO A 487 -15.96 9.78 4.99
N VAL A 488 -16.71 8.68 5.00
CA VAL A 488 -16.88 7.84 3.80
C VAL A 488 -17.84 8.49 2.80
N LYS A 489 -19.02 8.94 3.27
CA LYS A 489 -20.00 9.55 2.36
C LYS A 489 -19.59 10.94 1.92
N ASP A 490 -18.99 11.72 2.82
CA ASP A 490 -18.61 13.11 2.58
C ASP A 490 -17.51 13.23 1.52
N THR A 491 -16.48 12.39 1.60
CA THR A 491 -15.37 12.35 0.63
C THR A 491 -15.85 11.86 -0.75
N ASN A 492 -16.63 10.78 -0.81
CA ASN A 492 -17.25 10.31 -2.05
C ASN A 492 -18.22 11.34 -2.66
N SER A 493 -18.87 12.16 -1.83
CA SER A 493 -19.71 13.27 -2.30
C SER A 493 -18.89 14.46 -2.84
N GLY A 494 -17.59 14.55 -2.53
CA GLY A 494 -16.64 15.52 -3.11
C GLY A 494 -15.87 16.41 -2.12
N LEU A 495 -16.04 16.24 -0.80
CA LEU A 495 -15.41 17.12 0.21
C LEU A 495 -13.99 16.68 0.60
N ALA A 496 -13.03 17.00 -0.26
CA ALA A 496 -11.60 16.87 0.02
C ALA A 496 -10.81 18.04 -0.60
N GLY A 497 -9.68 18.38 -0.01
CA GLY A 497 -8.74 19.35 -0.57
C GLY A 497 -7.32 19.19 -0.02
N PRO A 498 -6.32 19.78 -0.70
CA PRO A 498 -4.93 19.64 -0.34
C PRO A 498 -4.48 20.69 0.70
N LEU A 499 -3.61 20.26 1.60
CA LEU A 499 -2.96 21.10 2.61
C LEU A 499 -1.44 20.91 2.51
N LEU A 500 -0.68 22.00 2.39
CA LEU A 500 0.77 21.96 2.36
C LEU A 500 1.37 22.52 3.64
N ILE A 501 2.28 21.76 4.24
CA ILE A 501 3.05 22.18 5.42
C ILE A 501 4.52 22.32 5.01
N CYS A 502 5.06 23.52 5.18
CA CYS A 502 6.31 23.93 4.56
C CYS A 502 7.39 24.29 5.57
N LYS A 503 8.65 24.20 5.15
CA LYS A 503 9.79 24.71 5.92
C LYS A 503 9.65 26.23 6.13
N PRO A 504 10.20 26.79 7.23
CA PRO A 504 10.23 28.23 7.43
C PRO A 504 10.83 28.98 6.23
N LYS A 505 10.17 30.06 5.82
CA LYS A 505 10.51 30.92 4.68
C LYS A 505 10.44 30.23 3.31
N ALA A 506 9.79 29.08 3.18
CA ALA A 506 9.57 28.42 1.88
C ALA A 506 8.50 29.14 1.03
N LEU A 507 7.57 29.84 1.66
CA LEU A 507 6.48 30.54 1.01
C LEU A 507 6.81 32.01 0.74
N LYS A 508 6.33 32.53 -0.38
CA LYS A 508 6.35 33.95 -0.74
C LYS A 508 4.99 34.34 -1.29
N LYS A 509 4.28 35.25 -0.61
CA LYS A 509 2.88 35.61 -0.91
C LYS A 509 1.95 34.38 -0.99
N GLY A 510 2.16 33.39 -0.12
CA GLY A 510 1.32 32.19 -0.04
C GLY A 510 1.60 31.12 -1.10
N VAL A 511 2.67 31.23 -1.89
CA VAL A 511 3.07 30.21 -2.90
C VAL A 511 4.52 29.78 -2.64
N GLN A 512 4.87 28.53 -2.97
CA GLN A 512 6.25 28.05 -2.85
C GLN A 512 7.20 28.87 -3.73
N LYS A 513 8.28 29.40 -3.14
CA LYS A 513 9.16 30.37 -3.81
C LYS A 513 10.20 29.74 -4.75
N ASN A 514 10.52 28.45 -4.55
CA ASN A 514 11.63 27.76 -5.22
C ASN A 514 11.19 26.87 -6.39
N TYR A 515 9.91 26.90 -6.76
CA TYR A 515 9.34 26.08 -7.82
C TYR A 515 8.70 26.95 -8.89
N ASN A 516 8.81 26.51 -10.14
CA ASN A 516 8.19 27.16 -11.29
C ASN A 516 6.70 26.83 -11.39
N LYS A 517 6.35 25.59 -11.05
CA LYS A 517 4.99 25.04 -11.10
C LYS A 517 4.71 24.15 -9.89
N GLU A 518 3.46 24.14 -9.48
CA GLU A 518 2.92 23.30 -8.41
C GLU A 518 1.66 22.61 -8.94
N PHE A 519 1.62 21.28 -8.88
CA PHE A 519 0.48 20.49 -9.32
C PHE A 519 0.01 19.57 -8.20
N HIS A 520 -1.31 19.40 -8.10
CA HIS A 520 -1.95 18.51 -7.13
C HIS A 520 -2.72 17.43 -7.88
N LEU A 521 -2.53 16.17 -7.52
CA LEU A 521 -3.29 15.03 -8.04
C LEU A 521 -3.80 14.20 -6.86
N MET A 522 -5.11 14.04 -6.80
CA MET A 522 -5.81 13.08 -5.96
C MET A 522 -6.33 11.98 -6.87
N ALA A 523 -5.80 10.77 -6.68
CA ALA A 523 -6.27 9.56 -7.31
C ALA A 523 -7.28 8.89 -6.38
N THR A 524 -8.47 8.59 -6.89
CA THR A 524 -9.52 7.93 -6.10
C THR A 524 -10.56 7.33 -7.03
N VAL A 525 -11.16 6.21 -6.62
CA VAL A 525 -12.45 5.79 -7.16
C VAL A 525 -13.55 6.52 -6.40
N PHE A 526 -14.15 7.53 -7.04
CA PHE A 526 -15.36 8.16 -6.48
C PHE A 526 -16.51 7.16 -6.59
N ASP A 527 -16.83 6.49 -5.48
CA ASP A 527 -17.97 5.60 -5.38
C ASP A 527 -19.24 6.42 -5.14
N GLU A 528 -19.92 6.78 -6.22
CA GLU A 528 -21.17 7.54 -6.16
C GLU A 528 -22.32 6.75 -5.51
N ASN A 529 -22.17 5.42 -5.34
CA ASN A 529 -23.13 4.63 -4.56
C ASN A 529 -23.07 4.98 -3.06
N LEU A 530 -21.92 5.50 -2.60
CA LEU A 530 -21.71 5.97 -1.23
C LEU A 530 -21.98 7.47 -1.06
N SER A 531 -22.27 8.19 -2.15
CA SER A 531 -22.59 9.62 -2.12
C SER A 531 -23.91 9.91 -1.40
N TRP A 532 -23.97 11.04 -0.68
CA TRP A 532 -25.23 11.55 -0.11
C TRP A 532 -26.28 11.86 -1.18
N TYR A 533 -25.83 12.07 -2.42
CA TYR A 533 -26.65 12.54 -3.53
C TYR A 533 -27.11 11.42 -4.46
N LEU A 534 -26.79 10.14 -4.18
CA LEU A 534 -27.17 9.01 -5.05
C LEU A 534 -28.65 9.03 -5.43
N ASP A 535 -29.55 9.19 -4.45
CA ASP A 535 -31.00 9.22 -4.70
C ASP A 535 -31.45 10.42 -5.53
N HIS A 536 -30.80 11.57 -5.35
CA HIS A 536 -31.03 12.75 -6.18
C HIS A 536 -30.55 12.49 -7.61
N ASN A 537 -29.38 11.87 -7.75
CA ASN A 537 -28.76 11.57 -9.04
C ASN A 537 -29.57 10.53 -9.82
N ILE A 538 -30.07 9.48 -9.17
CA ILE A 538 -30.98 8.50 -9.79
C ILE A 538 -32.21 9.20 -10.36
N ARG A 539 -32.91 10.00 -9.54
CA ARG A 539 -34.15 10.69 -9.96
C ARG A 539 -33.92 11.70 -11.09
N THR A 540 -32.77 12.36 -11.10
CA THR A 540 -32.47 13.46 -12.03
C THR A 540 -31.92 12.94 -13.36
N TYR A 541 -31.04 11.94 -13.31
CA TYR A 541 -30.22 11.57 -14.45
C TYR A 541 -30.59 10.23 -15.08
N THR A 542 -31.27 9.30 -14.41
CA THR A 542 -31.73 8.07 -15.08
C THR A 542 -32.99 8.33 -15.91
N THR A 543 -33.27 7.51 -16.94
CA THR A 543 -34.52 7.63 -17.71
C THR A 543 -35.68 6.84 -17.10
N SER A 544 -35.42 5.95 -16.13
CA SER A 544 -36.44 5.15 -15.43
C SER A 544 -36.06 4.93 -13.95
N PRO A 545 -36.11 5.98 -13.12
CA PRO A 545 -35.58 5.93 -11.74
C PRO A 545 -36.24 4.88 -10.86
N ASN A 546 -37.52 4.57 -11.10
CA ASN A 546 -38.28 3.60 -10.30
C ASN A 546 -37.89 2.14 -10.59
N THR A 547 -37.11 1.88 -11.65
CA THR A 547 -36.64 0.52 -12.00
C THR A 547 -35.20 0.27 -11.59
N VAL A 548 -34.52 1.26 -10.99
CA VAL A 548 -33.12 1.13 -10.58
C VAL A 548 -33.03 0.20 -9.36
N ASN A 549 -32.31 -0.91 -9.52
CA ASN A 549 -31.86 -1.72 -8.41
C ASN A 549 -30.47 -1.22 -7.96
N LYS A 550 -30.35 -0.78 -6.71
CA LYS A 550 -29.07 -0.29 -6.16
C LYS A 550 -28.08 -1.41 -5.82
N GLU A 551 -28.57 -2.63 -5.71
CA GLU A 551 -27.77 -3.83 -5.42
C GLU A 551 -27.33 -4.55 -6.70
N ASP A 552 -27.76 -4.07 -7.88
CA ASP A 552 -27.30 -4.62 -9.16
C ASP A 552 -25.83 -4.27 -9.39
N GLU A 553 -24.99 -5.28 -9.58
CA GLU A 553 -23.54 -5.12 -9.78
C GLU A 553 -23.22 -4.18 -10.95
N GLY A 554 -23.96 -4.28 -12.05
CA GLY A 554 -23.80 -3.42 -13.22
C GLY A 554 -24.12 -1.95 -12.93
N PHE A 555 -25.10 -1.68 -12.06
CA PHE A 555 -25.40 -0.34 -11.58
C PHE A 555 -24.30 0.16 -10.65
N VAL A 556 -23.92 -0.63 -9.65
CA VAL A 556 -22.87 -0.28 -8.68
C VAL A 556 -21.58 0.10 -9.41
N GLU A 557 -21.14 -0.77 -10.33
CA GLU A 557 -19.90 -0.56 -11.08
C GLU A 557 -20.00 0.66 -12.02
N SER A 558 -21.15 0.92 -12.64
CA SER A 558 -21.33 2.11 -13.49
C SER A 558 -21.19 3.45 -12.76
N ASN A 559 -21.26 3.42 -11.42
CA ASN A 559 -21.16 4.60 -10.55
C ASN A 559 -19.81 4.70 -9.82
N ARG A 560 -18.85 3.80 -10.09
CA ARG A 560 -17.48 3.86 -9.58
C ARG A 560 -16.60 4.62 -10.56
N MET A 561 -16.32 5.89 -10.26
CA MET A 561 -15.60 6.77 -11.18
C MET A 561 -14.11 6.82 -10.84
N HIS A 562 -13.29 6.04 -11.55
CA HIS A 562 -11.83 5.96 -11.39
C HIS A 562 -11.15 7.24 -11.91
N ALA A 563 -10.94 8.23 -11.05
CA ALA A 563 -10.67 9.59 -11.49
C ALA A 563 -9.38 10.19 -10.92
N LEU A 564 -8.79 11.12 -11.70
CA LEU A 564 -7.77 12.06 -11.22
C LEU A 564 -8.43 13.43 -11.04
N ASN A 565 -8.46 13.95 -9.81
CA ASN A 565 -9.11 15.22 -9.45
C ASN A 565 -10.57 15.33 -9.92
N GLY A 566 -11.28 14.20 -9.98
CA GLY A 566 -12.67 14.13 -10.45
C GLY A 566 -12.83 14.03 -11.96
N TYR A 567 -11.77 13.83 -12.73
CA TYR A 567 -11.84 13.64 -14.18
C TYR A 567 -11.41 12.24 -14.61
N VAL A 568 -12.09 11.70 -15.61
CA VAL A 568 -11.80 10.40 -16.23
C VAL A 568 -11.40 10.56 -17.70
N TYR A 569 -10.73 9.56 -18.27
CA TYR A 569 -10.43 9.44 -19.70
C TYR A 569 -9.76 10.68 -20.34
N ARG A 570 -8.66 11.17 -19.73
CA ARG A 570 -7.84 12.31 -20.25
C ARG A 570 -8.56 13.67 -20.31
N SER A 571 -9.62 13.85 -19.54
CA SER A 571 -10.37 15.13 -19.54
C SER A 571 -9.85 16.18 -18.55
N LEU A 572 -8.88 15.83 -17.70
CA LEU A 572 -8.25 16.75 -16.73
C LEU A 572 -7.45 17.87 -17.43
N PRO A 573 -7.80 19.16 -17.24
CA PRO A 573 -7.08 20.27 -17.86
C PRO A 573 -5.94 20.81 -16.98
N GLY A 574 -5.10 21.68 -17.54
CA GLY A 574 -4.21 22.55 -16.77
C GLY A 574 -2.84 21.98 -16.37
N LEU A 575 -2.49 20.79 -16.85
CA LEU A 575 -1.17 20.17 -16.60
C LEU A 575 -0.15 20.56 -17.69
N THR A 576 0.26 21.83 -17.72
CA THR A 576 1.27 22.33 -18.66
C THR A 576 2.46 22.96 -17.94
N MET A 577 3.67 22.55 -18.33
CA MET A 577 4.93 23.05 -17.77
C MET A 577 5.99 23.22 -18.86
N CYS A 578 7.07 23.92 -18.54
CA CYS A 578 8.20 24.08 -19.44
C CYS A 578 9.27 23.02 -19.18
N LYS A 579 10.00 22.64 -20.23
CA LYS A 579 11.23 21.86 -20.07
C LYS A 579 12.18 22.56 -19.07
N ASN A 580 12.80 21.78 -18.17
CA ASN A 580 13.68 22.25 -17.09
C ASN A 580 12.99 23.11 -16.01
N ASP A 581 11.67 23.23 -16.00
CA ASP A 581 10.99 23.79 -14.82
C ASP A 581 11.27 22.90 -13.60
N LYS A 582 11.47 23.52 -12.44
CA LYS A 582 11.40 22.79 -11.18
C LYS A 582 9.94 22.69 -10.75
N VAL A 583 9.38 21.49 -10.79
CA VAL A 583 7.96 21.23 -10.58
C VAL A 583 7.75 20.44 -9.30
N SER A 584 6.88 20.93 -8.41
CA SER A 584 6.42 20.20 -7.23
C SER A 584 5.09 19.52 -7.53
N TRP A 585 5.05 18.20 -7.39
CA TRP A 585 3.84 17.40 -7.52
C TRP A 585 3.39 16.92 -6.14
N HIS A 586 2.12 17.16 -5.83
CA HIS A 586 1.47 16.82 -4.58
C HIS A 586 0.44 15.73 -4.86
N LEU A 587 0.77 14.50 -4.48
CA LEU A 587 0.02 13.30 -4.83
C LEU A 587 -0.71 12.78 -3.60
N SER A 588 -1.94 12.29 -3.75
CA SER A 588 -2.75 11.81 -2.63
C SER A 588 -3.78 10.77 -3.08
N GLY A 589 -4.21 9.92 -2.15
CA GLY A 589 -5.27 8.94 -2.35
C GLY A 589 -6.41 9.06 -1.34
N LEU A 590 -7.62 8.64 -1.72
CA LEU A 590 -8.80 8.46 -0.86
C LEU A 590 -9.57 7.23 -1.33
N GLY A 591 -10.31 6.58 -0.43
CA GLY A 591 -11.15 5.44 -0.81
C GLY A 591 -11.19 4.28 0.20
N SER A 592 -11.46 3.11 -0.36
CA SER A 592 -11.63 1.80 0.26
C SER A 592 -10.41 0.90 0.01
N GLU A 593 -10.53 -0.39 0.34
CA GLU A 593 -9.50 -1.42 0.14
C GLU A 593 -8.98 -1.53 -1.33
N PRO A 594 -9.80 -1.46 -2.40
CA PRO A 594 -9.29 -1.57 -3.77
C PRO A 594 -8.58 -0.31 -4.29
N ASP A 595 -8.60 0.80 -3.54
CA ASP A 595 -8.05 2.09 -3.96
C ASP A 595 -6.51 2.14 -3.83
N ILE A 596 -5.83 1.31 -4.62
CA ILE A 596 -4.38 1.25 -4.76
C ILE A 596 -3.99 1.89 -6.08
N HIS A 597 -3.59 3.16 -6.03
CA HIS A 597 -3.33 3.92 -7.26
C HIS A 597 -1.85 4.14 -7.45
N SER A 598 -1.26 3.41 -8.39
CA SER A 598 0.14 3.57 -8.75
C SER A 598 0.33 4.57 -9.88
N LEU A 599 0.52 5.85 -9.53
CA LEU A 599 0.68 6.92 -10.51
C LEU A 599 2.02 6.84 -11.23
N TYR A 600 1.98 6.55 -12.52
CA TYR A 600 3.12 6.48 -13.43
C TYR A 600 3.14 7.67 -14.40
N PHE A 601 4.27 8.38 -14.45
CA PHE A 601 4.48 9.53 -15.32
C PHE A 601 5.29 9.12 -16.56
N TYR A 602 4.64 9.00 -17.71
CA TYR A 602 5.32 8.60 -18.95
C TYR A 602 6.42 9.59 -19.34
N GLY A 603 7.61 9.09 -19.67
CA GLY A 603 8.69 9.87 -20.30
C GLY A 603 9.44 10.85 -19.40
N ASN A 604 9.00 11.11 -18.17
CA ASN A 604 9.70 11.96 -17.20
C ASN A 604 9.83 11.24 -15.85
N ARG A 605 10.77 11.70 -15.03
CA ARG A 605 11.10 11.12 -13.73
C ARG A 605 11.02 12.18 -12.65
N PHE A 606 10.79 11.75 -11.42
CA PHE A 606 10.81 12.61 -10.26
C PHE A 606 11.72 12.05 -9.16
N LEU A 607 12.05 12.91 -8.21
CA LEU A 607 12.70 12.57 -6.96
C LEU A 607 11.63 12.47 -5.87
N TYR A 608 11.61 11.35 -5.17
CA TYR A 608 10.84 11.15 -3.95
C TYR A 608 11.81 10.75 -2.85
N ARG A 609 11.91 11.55 -1.79
CA ARG A 609 12.86 11.36 -0.68
C ARG A 609 14.26 11.02 -1.21
N GLN A 610 14.78 11.89 -2.08
CA GLN A 610 16.09 11.76 -2.75
C GLN A 610 16.30 10.51 -3.64
N THR A 611 15.29 9.65 -3.80
CA THR A 611 15.33 8.48 -4.69
C THR A 611 14.62 8.81 -6.00
N ARG A 612 15.27 8.49 -7.13
CA ARG A 612 14.69 8.71 -8.45
C ARG A 612 13.70 7.61 -8.80
N ARG A 613 12.50 8.01 -9.22
CA ARG A 613 11.38 7.13 -9.64
C ARG A 613 10.61 7.78 -10.79
N ASP A 614 9.73 7.03 -11.42
CA ASP A 614 8.73 7.50 -12.37
C ASP A 614 7.31 7.03 -12.03
N SER A 615 7.19 6.11 -11.07
CA SER A 615 5.96 5.64 -10.47
C SER A 615 5.96 5.81 -8.95
N ILE A 616 4.78 6.05 -8.38
CA ILE A 616 4.57 6.09 -6.93
C ILE A 616 3.12 5.71 -6.61
N SER A 617 2.94 4.84 -5.61
CA SER A 617 1.64 4.41 -5.14
C SER A 617 1.09 5.36 -4.10
N VAL A 618 -0.20 5.67 -4.18
CA VAL A 618 -0.97 6.36 -3.15
C VAL A 618 -2.11 5.46 -2.70
N PHE A 619 -2.46 5.59 -1.42
CA PHE A 619 -3.51 4.82 -0.74
C PHE A 619 -4.46 5.80 -0.05
N PRO A 620 -5.63 5.36 0.45
CA PRO A 620 -6.54 6.26 1.13
C PRO A 620 -5.88 6.98 2.30
N HIS A 621 -5.97 8.32 2.30
CA HIS A 621 -5.35 9.22 3.28
C HIS A 621 -3.81 9.22 3.30
N ILE A 622 -3.16 8.65 2.29
CA ILE A 622 -1.71 8.71 2.12
C ILE A 622 -1.37 9.73 1.03
N SER A 623 -0.41 10.60 1.35
CA SER A 623 0.02 11.67 0.46
C SER A 623 1.54 11.76 0.35
N HIS A 624 1.99 12.21 -0.81
CA HIS A 624 3.41 12.33 -1.15
C HIS A 624 3.68 13.69 -1.81
N THR A 625 4.90 14.17 -1.63
CA THR A 625 5.45 15.29 -2.39
C THR A 625 6.62 14.78 -3.21
N VAL A 626 6.59 14.99 -4.53
CA VAL A 626 7.65 14.56 -5.44
C VAL A 626 8.10 15.72 -6.31
N ILE A 627 9.39 15.79 -6.58
CA ILE A 627 10.00 16.89 -7.34
C ILE A 627 10.42 16.40 -8.72
N MET A 628 9.87 17.02 -9.76
CA MET A 628 10.16 16.71 -11.16
C MET A 628 10.90 17.87 -11.83
N GLU A 629 11.92 17.53 -12.60
CA GLU A 629 12.56 18.44 -13.55
C GLU A 629 12.43 17.80 -14.95
N PRO A 630 11.41 18.19 -15.75
CA PRO A 630 11.09 17.48 -16.97
C PRO A 630 12.18 17.73 -18.02
N ASP A 631 12.76 16.64 -18.52
CA ASP A 631 13.89 16.64 -19.46
C ASP A 631 13.47 16.27 -20.89
N SER A 632 12.23 15.76 -21.05
CA SER A 632 11.63 15.30 -22.30
C SER A 632 10.45 16.20 -22.70
N MET A 633 10.50 16.78 -23.90
CA MET A 633 9.40 17.61 -24.44
C MET A 633 8.38 16.74 -25.16
N GLY A 634 7.12 17.12 -25.07
CA GLY A 634 6.00 16.41 -25.70
C GLY A 634 4.74 16.40 -24.85
N SER A 635 3.72 15.73 -25.37
CA SER A 635 2.51 15.39 -24.62
C SER A 635 2.65 13.96 -24.11
N PHE A 636 2.52 13.79 -22.81
CA PHE A 636 2.67 12.54 -22.08
C PHE A 636 1.40 12.26 -21.28
N GLU A 637 1.26 11.03 -20.79
CA GLU A 637 0.20 10.68 -19.85
C GLU A 637 0.77 10.52 -18.44
N VAL A 638 -0.04 10.88 -17.44
CA VAL A 638 0.05 10.35 -16.08
C VAL A 638 -1.11 9.38 -15.90
N VAL A 639 -0.82 8.15 -15.50
CA VAL A 639 -1.80 7.05 -15.45
C VAL A 639 -1.70 6.31 -14.12
N SER A 640 -2.78 5.71 -13.66
CA SER A 640 -2.64 4.60 -12.70
C SER A 640 -2.12 3.37 -13.45
N ALA A 641 -1.06 2.75 -12.95
CA ALA A 641 -0.49 1.52 -13.47
C ALA A 641 -1.20 0.27 -12.95
N THR A 642 -2.12 0.44 -12.00
CA THR A 642 -3.08 -0.58 -11.58
C THR A 642 -4.03 -0.86 -12.75
N ALA A 643 -4.12 -2.13 -13.18
CA ALA A 643 -4.77 -2.48 -14.44
C ALA A 643 -6.24 -2.05 -14.51
N ALA A 644 -7.04 -2.29 -13.46
CA ALA A 644 -8.45 -1.90 -13.40
C ALA A 644 -8.65 -0.37 -13.46
N ASP A 645 -7.83 0.41 -12.77
CA ASP A 645 -7.90 1.87 -12.82
C ASP A 645 -7.63 2.41 -14.23
N TYR A 646 -6.64 1.84 -14.91
CA TYR A 646 -6.27 2.28 -16.25
C TYR A 646 -7.42 2.07 -17.25
N THR A 647 -8.05 0.89 -17.23
CA THR A 647 -9.18 0.55 -18.11
C THR A 647 -10.43 1.35 -17.78
N ALA A 648 -10.68 1.60 -16.49
CA ALA A 648 -11.79 2.43 -16.01
C ALA A 648 -11.56 3.96 -16.17
N GLY A 649 -10.38 4.37 -16.61
CA GLY A 649 -10.13 5.72 -17.12
C GLY A 649 -9.33 6.66 -16.22
N MET A 650 -8.64 6.16 -15.19
CA MET A 650 -7.77 6.95 -14.30
C MET A 650 -6.46 7.37 -14.99
N ARG A 651 -6.57 8.36 -15.87
CA ARG A 651 -5.44 8.88 -16.65
C ARG A 651 -5.69 10.31 -17.10
N ALA A 652 -4.62 11.09 -17.16
CA ALA A 652 -4.61 12.48 -17.59
C ALA A 652 -3.42 12.77 -18.50
N ASN A 653 -3.56 13.77 -19.38
CA ASN A 653 -2.47 14.24 -20.21
C ASN A 653 -1.73 15.37 -19.50
N TYR A 654 -0.39 15.38 -19.60
CA TYR A 654 0.43 16.52 -19.24
C TYR A 654 1.37 16.90 -20.39
N THR A 655 1.65 18.19 -20.53
CA THR A 655 2.44 18.73 -21.64
C THR A 655 3.71 19.41 -21.11
N VAL A 656 4.84 19.04 -21.71
CA VAL A 656 6.14 19.69 -21.50
C VAL A 656 6.52 20.48 -22.75
N GLU A 657 6.48 21.81 -22.64
CA GLU A 657 6.68 22.73 -23.74
C GLU A 657 8.12 23.27 -23.82
N LYS A 658 8.49 23.75 -25.02
CA LYS A 658 9.70 24.52 -25.24
C LYS A 658 9.43 26.00 -24.91
N CYS A 659 9.93 26.47 -23.78
CA CYS A 659 9.70 27.86 -23.33
C CYS A 659 10.92 28.77 -23.54
N SER A 660 12.07 28.25 -23.99
CA SER A 660 13.28 29.03 -24.31
C SER A 660 13.91 28.61 -25.64
N MET A 661 14.40 29.58 -26.43
CA MET A 661 15.02 29.32 -27.74
C MET A 661 16.25 28.41 -27.66
N PHE A 662 17.01 28.48 -26.56
CA PHE A 662 18.25 27.71 -26.34
C PHE A 662 18.01 26.26 -25.93
N GLN A 663 16.77 25.85 -25.68
CA GLN A 663 16.45 24.46 -25.33
C GLN A 663 16.50 23.56 -26.58
N THR A 664 17.38 22.57 -26.55
CA THR A 664 17.44 21.46 -27.53
C THR A 664 16.84 20.19 -26.92
N GLN A 665 16.34 19.29 -27.77
CA GLN A 665 15.71 18.03 -27.34
C GLN A 665 16.74 16.93 -27.07
N GLY A 666 17.84 16.89 -27.84
CA GLY A 666 18.83 15.81 -27.79
C GLY A 666 20.08 16.13 -26.97
N GLU A 667 20.60 15.11 -26.29
CA GLU A 667 21.96 15.06 -25.73
C GLU A 667 22.82 14.10 -26.58
N THR A 668 24.08 14.48 -26.84
CA THR A 668 24.98 13.64 -27.64
C THR A 668 25.63 12.58 -26.74
N MET A 669 25.15 11.34 -26.81
CA MET A 669 25.72 10.22 -26.05
C MET A 669 26.87 9.55 -26.82
N LEU A 670 28.04 9.40 -26.17
CA LEU A 670 29.27 8.88 -26.79
C LEU A 670 29.38 7.34 -26.78
N ARG A 671 28.59 6.65 -25.95
CA ARG A 671 28.62 5.18 -25.81
C ARG A 671 27.24 4.58 -26.08
N SER A 672 27.20 3.42 -26.73
CA SER A 672 25.97 2.68 -26.96
C SER A 672 26.10 1.18 -26.67
N SER A 673 25.04 0.58 -26.13
CA SER A 673 24.85 -0.88 -26.02
C SER A 673 23.71 -1.28 -26.94
N THR A 674 23.81 -2.45 -27.59
CA THR A 674 22.74 -2.97 -28.46
C THR A 674 22.25 -4.32 -27.97
N TYR A 675 20.93 -4.48 -27.83
CA TYR A 675 20.24 -5.72 -27.47
C TYR A 675 19.32 -6.15 -28.61
N TYR A 676 19.33 -7.43 -28.95
CA TYR A 676 18.41 -8.03 -29.93
C TYR A 676 17.38 -8.85 -29.17
N ILE A 677 16.14 -8.38 -29.15
CA ILE A 677 15.05 -8.99 -28.38
C ILE A 677 13.92 -9.38 -29.32
N ALA A 678 13.43 -10.60 -29.21
CA ALA A 678 12.20 -11.00 -29.88
C ALA A 678 11.14 -11.42 -28.88
N LEU A 679 9.89 -11.27 -29.30
CA LEU A 679 8.72 -11.75 -28.59
C LEU A 679 8.33 -13.13 -29.13
N GLU A 680 8.38 -14.16 -28.30
CA GLU A 680 8.12 -15.55 -28.70
C GLU A 680 6.95 -16.18 -27.95
N LEU A 681 6.28 -17.12 -28.61
CA LEU A 681 5.27 -17.98 -28.00
C LEU A 681 5.95 -19.10 -27.21
N GLN A 682 5.72 -19.14 -25.91
CA GLN A 682 6.24 -20.21 -25.05
C GLN A 682 5.20 -21.34 -24.90
N ALA A 683 5.65 -22.58 -25.12
CA ALA A 683 4.85 -23.78 -24.91
C ALA A 683 4.79 -24.18 -23.41
N PRO A 684 3.74 -24.88 -22.95
CA PRO A 684 3.53 -25.08 -21.51
C PRO A 684 4.53 -26.05 -20.83
N GLY A 685 4.93 -25.74 -19.59
CA GLY A 685 5.85 -26.54 -18.74
C GLY A 685 5.19 -27.68 -17.94
N LYS A 686 5.92 -28.39 -17.05
CA LYS A 686 5.40 -29.55 -16.26
C LYS A 686 4.24 -29.16 -15.31
N ALA A 687 3.37 -30.13 -15.01
CA ALA A 687 2.09 -29.92 -14.33
C ALA A 687 2.22 -29.96 -12.79
N PHE A 688 1.62 -29.00 -12.08
CA PHE A 688 1.65 -28.91 -10.61
C PHE A 688 0.31 -28.56 -9.96
N LEU A 689 -0.76 -28.37 -10.73
CA LEU A 689 -2.09 -28.01 -10.23
C LEU A 689 -3.18 -28.92 -10.79
N ASP A 690 -4.27 -29.06 -10.03
CA ASP A 690 -5.39 -29.94 -10.37
C ASP A 690 -6.06 -29.54 -11.69
N LYS A 691 -6.40 -30.55 -12.50
CA LYS A 691 -7.17 -30.39 -13.76
C LYS A 691 -8.61 -30.89 -13.62
N GLN A 692 -8.99 -31.41 -12.46
CA GLN A 692 -10.33 -31.92 -12.21
C GLN A 692 -11.36 -30.78 -12.33
N GLY A 693 -12.57 -31.10 -12.79
CA GLY A 693 -13.67 -30.12 -12.87
C GLY A 693 -13.73 -29.26 -14.14
N GLY A 694 -12.80 -29.42 -15.08
CA GLY A 694 -12.80 -28.65 -16.34
C GLY A 694 -11.96 -27.38 -16.31
N PHE A 695 -10.97 -27.29 -15.41
CA PHE A 695 -10.00 -26.20 -15.35
C PHE A 695 -8.81 -26.42 -16.31
N ILE A 696 -8.10 -25.33 -16.65
CA ILE A 696 -6.94 -25.37 -17.56
C ILE A 696 -5.73 -26.09 -16.89
N GLY A 697 -5.54 -25.84 -15.59
CA GLY A 697 -4.38 -26.30 -14.81
C GLY A 697 -3.15 -25.43 -15.04
N SER A 698 -1.94 -25.91 -14.74
CA SER A 698 -0.73 -25.06 -14.70
C SER A 698 -0.04 -24.80 -16.06
N ARG A 699 -0.75 -24.97 -17.18
CA ARG A 699 -0.16 -25.01 -18.53
C ARG A 699 -0.82 -23.99 -19.47
N TYR A 700 -0.23 -22.81 -19.57
CA TYR A 700 -0.73 -21.72 -20.40
C TYR A 700 0.23 -21.41 -21.55
N LYS A 701 -0.35 -21.15 -22.73
CA LYS A 701 0.33 -20.51 -23.85
C LYS A 701 0.52 -19.04 -23.50
N LYS A 702 1.78 -18.61 -23.46
CA LYS A 702 2.16 -17.24 -23.11
C LYS A 702 3.07 -16.64 -24.17
N VAL A 703 3.21 -15.32 -24.11
CA VAL A 703 4.11 -14.57 -24.96
C VAL A 703 5.18 -13.92 -24.08
N VAL A 704 6.46 -14.08 -24.45
CA VAL A 704 7.60 -13.70 -23.59
C VAL A 704 8.73 -13.06 -24.39
N TYR A 705 9.48 -12.16 -23.75
CA TYR A 705 10.67 -11.57 -24.35
C TYR A 705 11.87 -12.51 -24.21
N ARG A 706 12.61 -12.72 -25.30
CA ARG A 706 13.85 -13.53 -25.33
C ARG A 706 14.95 -12.79 -26.08
N GLN A 707 16.19 -13.03 -25.66
CA GLN A 707 17.37 -12.40 -26.27
C GLN A 707 17.92 -13.26 -27.41
N PHE A 708 18.40 -12.60 -28.46
CA PHE A 708 19.03 -13.19 -29.63
C PHE A 708 20.44 -12.68 -29.81
N THR A 709 21.25 -13.44 -30.55
CA THR A 709 22.65 -13.10 -30.78
C THR A 709 22.86 -11.93 -31.75
N ASN A 710 21.90 -11.67 -32.65
CA ASN A 710 21.95 -10.61 -33.66
C ASN A 710 20.56 -10.31 -34.26
N ASP A 711 20.53 -9.38 -35.22
CA ASP A 711 19.36 -8.89 -35.96
C ASP A 711 18.76 -9.90 -36.94
N LYS A 712 19.38 -11.06 -37.16
CA LYS A 712 18.77 -12.12 -37.97
C LYS A 712 17.71 -12.91 -37.19
N PHE A 713 17.76 -12.86 -35.85
CA PHE A 713 16.86 -13.58 -34.95
C PHE A 713 16.74 -15.09 -35.24
N ILE A 714 17.86 -15.74 -35.58
CA ILE A 714 17.89 -17.20 -35.86
C ILE A 714 18.28 -18.00 -34.61
N ARG A 715 19.25 -17.51 -33.82
CA ARG A 715 19.77 -18.20 -32.64
C ARG A 715 19.42 -17.42 -31.38
N GLN A 716 18.52 -17.97 -30.58
CA GLN A 716 18.23 -17.49 -29.22
C GLN A 716 19.49 -17.65 -28.35
N MET A 717 19.72 -16.69 -27.46
CA MET A 717 20.77 -16.81 -26.44
C MET A 717 20.30 -17.74 -25.31
N ASP A 718 21.14 -18.72 -25.00
CA ASP A 718 20.93 -19.61 -23.86
C ASP A 718 21.07 -18.82 -22.56
N ARG A 719 20.17 -19.05 -21.59
CA ARG A 719 20.29 -18.45 -20.27
C ARG A 719 21.39 -19.17 -19.49
N PRO A 720 22.39 -18.46 -18.96
CA PRO A 720 23.36 -19.06 -18.05
C PRO A 720 22.69 -19.40 -16.69
N ALA A 721 23.36 -20.22 -15.88
CA ALA A 721 22.79 -20.78 -14.65
C ALA A 721 22.43 -19.71 -13.60
N ASP A 722 23.18 -18.60 -13.55
CA ASP A 722 22.92 -17.42 -12.73
C ASP A 722 21.66 -16.65 -13.16
N MET A 723 21.15 -16.87 -14.38
CA MET A 723 19.92 -16.25 -14.91
C MET A 723 18.74 -17.22 -15.04
N GLU A 724 18.87 -18.45 -14.53
CA GLU A 724 17.79 -19.44 -14.54
C GLU A 724 16.56 -18.94 -13.78
N HIS A 725 16.78 -18.17 -12.70
CA HIS A 725 15.76 -17.56 -11.87
C HIS A 725 14.83 -16.58 -12.59
N LEU A 726 15.16 -16.10 -13.80
CA LEU A 726 14.34 -15.10 -14.49
C LEU A 726 12.96 -15.63 -14.91
N GLY A 727 12.77 -16.97 -14.99
CA GLY A 727 11.45 -17.56 -15.27
C GLY A 727 10.76 -16.96 -16.51
N VAL A 728 9.57 -16.39 -16.34
CA VAL A 728 8.80 -15.76 -17.42
C VAL A 728 9.39 -14.43 -17.91
N MET A 729 10.18 -13.74 -17.08
CA MET A 729 10.70 -12.40 -17.37
C MET A 729 11.57 -12.37 -18.63
N GLY A 730 11.75 -11.16 -19.18
CA GLY A 730 12.72 -10.91 -20.25
C GLY A 730 14.17 -11.08 -19.80
N PRO A 731 15.15 -10.96 -20.72
CA PRO A 731 16.55 -10.90 -20.35
C PRO A 731 16.86 -9.64 -19.52
N MET A 732 17.82 -9.72 -18.60
CA MET A 732 18.33 -8.53 -17.91
C MET A 732 19.13 -7.67 -18.91
N MET A 733 18.64 -6.46 -19.19
CA MET A 733 19.43 -5.48 -19.95
C MET A 733 20.16 -4.57 -18.99
N HIS A 734 21.41 -4.27 -19.32
CA HIS A 734 22.27 -3.45 -18.50
C HIS A 734 22.62 -2.16 -19.24
N GLY A 735 22.50 -1.03 -18.55
CA GLY A 735 22.91 0.28 -19.06
C GLY A 735 23.77 0.99 -18.04
N ILE A 736 24.74 1.77 -18.51
CA ILE A 736 25.47 2.69 -17.65
C ILE A 736 24.87 4.08 -17.87
N VAL A 737 24.81 4.88 -16.80
CA VAL A 737 24.44 6.30 -16.88
C VAL A 737 25.24 7.01 -17.98
N GLY A 738 24.55 7.77 -18.84
CA GLY A 738 25.16 8.47 -19.98
C GLY A 738 25.41 7.57 -21.20
N GLN A 739 24.81 6.37 -21.23
CA GLN A 739 24.87 5.45 -22.35
C GLN A 739 23.52 5.40 -23.08
N ARG A 740 23.59 5.26 -24.41
CA ARG A 740 22.42 4.95 -25.24
C ARG A 740 22.22 3.44 -25.33
N VAL A 741 21.04 2.95 -25.01
CA VAL A 741 20.67 1.54 -25.16
C VAL A 741 19.74 1.38 -26.36
N LYS A 742 20.25 0.69 -27.39
CA LYS A 742 19.52 0.37 -28.61
C LYS A 742 18.91 -1.01 -28.48
N VAL A 743 17.59 -1.09 -28.51
CA VAL A 743 16.85 -2.35 -28.52
C VAL A 743 16.32 -2.60 -29.92
N ILE A 744 16.83 -3.63 -30.58
CA ILE A 744 16.31 -4.10 -31.88
C ILE A 744 15.27 -5.17 -31.55
N PHE A 745 14.01 -4.82 -31.76
CA PHE A 745 12.86 -5.61 -31.35
C PHE A 745 12.17 -6.25 -32.54
N LYS A 746 11.94 -7.57 -32.47
CA LYS A 746 11.16 -8.32 -33.44
C LYS A 746 9.91 -8.92 -32.80
N ASN A 747 8.75 -8.66 -33.40
CA ASN A 747 7.52 -9.31 -32.96
C ASN A 747 7.31 -10.63 -33.72
N MET A 748 7.56 -11.77 -33.09
CA MET A 748 7.28 -13.10 -33.68
C MET A 748 5.94 -13.68 -33.22
N ALA A 749 5.14 -12.93 -32.46
CA ALA A 749 3.81 -13.35 -32.04
C ALA A 749 2.74 -13.03 -33.11
N SER A 750 1.51 -13.46 -32.86
CA SER A 750 0.39 -13.35 -33.80
C SER A 750 -0.35 -12.00 -33.78
N ARG A 751 0.00 -11.09 -32.87
CA ARG A 751 -0.67 -9.80 -32.65
C ARG A 751 0.35 -8.67 -32.49
N PRO A 752 0.00 -7.39 -32.71
CA PRO A 752 0.93 -6.28 -32.48
C PRO A 752 1.36 -6.16 -31.02
N TYR A 753 2.65 -5.91 -30.79
CA TYR A 753 3.24 -5.69 -29.46
C TYR A 753 4.30 -4.57 -29.53
N SER A 754 4.69 -4.02 -28.39
CA SER A 754 5.75 -3.01 -28.28
C SER A 754 6.77 -3.41 -27.21
N ILE A 755 7.82 -2.59 -27.04
CA ILE A 755 8.74 -2.68 -25.91
C ILE A 755 9.09 -1.26 -25.45
N HIS A 756 8.94 -0.99 -24.16
CA HIS A 756 9.26 0.28 -23.52
C HIS A 756 9.71 0.01 -22.09
N ALA A 757 10.51 0.91 -21.52
CA ALA A 757 11.05 0.78 -20.19
C ALA A 757 10.64 1.97 -19.32
N HIS A 758 10.42 1.72 -18.04
CA HIS A 758 10.36 2.77 -17.03
C HIS A 758 11.73 3.47 -16.92
N GLY A 759 11.79 4.71 -16.43
CA GLY A 759 13.01 5.41 -16.05
C GLY A 759 13.96 5.79 -17.20
N VAL A 760 13.63 5.48 -18.46
CA VAL A 760 14.44 5.82 -19.63
C VAL A 760 13.92 7.05 -20.35
N LYS A 761 14.82 7.77 -21.00
CA LYS A 761 14.47 8.87 -21.89
C LYS A 761 14.35 8.36 -23.33
N THR A 762 13.37 8.85 -24.07
CA THR A 762 13.14 8.53 -25.49
C THR A 762 13.13 9.80 -26.34
N GLU A 763 13.44 9.68 -27.64
CA GLU A 763 13.45 10.83 -28.56
C GLU A 763 12.04 11.35 -28.86
N SER A 764 11.01 10.51 -28.69
CA SER A 764 9.60 10.82 -28.91
C SER A 764 8.76 10.32 -27.73
N ALA A 765 7.66 11.03 -27.46
CA ALA A 765 6.63 10.63 -26.49
C ALA A 765 5.77 9.45 -26.99
N VAL A 766 5.80 9.14 -28.30
CA VAL A 766 4.97 8.09 -28.90
C VAL A 766 5.63 6.72 -28.78
N ILE A 767 4.95 5.76 -28.13
CA ILE A 767 5.32 4.35 -28.13
C ILE A 767 4.71 3.67 -29.36
N TYR A 768 5.56 3.15 -30.24
CA TYR A 768 5.11 2.51 -31.48
C TYR A 768 4.83 1.02 -31.28
N GLN A 769 3.67 0.56 -31.77
CA GLN A 769 3.39 -0.87 -31.90
C GLN A 769 4.15 -1.48 -33.09
N THR A 770 4.66 -2.69 -32.90
CA THR A 770 5.34 -3.51 -33.90
C THR A 770 4.38 -4.61 -34.36
N PRO A 771 3.91 -4.58 -35.63
CA PRO A 771 3.05 -5.63 -36.16
C PRO A 771 3.72 -7.02 -36.19
N PRO A 772 2.96 -8.12 -36.26
CA PRO A 772 3.49 -9.47 -36.43
C PRO A 772 4.49 -9.60 -37.59
N GLY A 773 5.63 -10.24 -37.34
CA GLY A 773 6.69 -10.48 -38.33
C GLY A 773 7.59 -9.28 -38.63
N VAL A 774 7.29 -8.10 -38.07
CA VAL A 774 8.02 -6.85 -38.33
C VAL A 774 9.12 -6.63 -37.27
N GLU A 775 10.23 -6.03 -37.71
CA GLU A 775 11.33 -5.58 -36.87
C GLU A 775 11.29 -4.06 -36.70
N ARG A 776 11.56 -3.55 -35.49
CA ARG A 776 11.69 -2.11 -35.18
C ARG A 776 12.89 -1.84 -34.30
N HIS A 777 13.48 -0.66 -34.46
CA HIS A 777 14.55 -0.16 -33.60
C HIS A 777 13.96 0.78 -32.55
N ALA A 778 14.08 0.43 -31.27
CA ALA A 778 13.77 1.29 -30.15
C ALA A 778 15.07 1.87 -29.59
N HIS A 779 15.14 3.20 -29.49
CA HIS A 779 16.27 3.92 -28.91
C HIS A 779 15.85 4.42 -27.52
N GLN A 780 16.54 3.94 -26.49
CA GLN A 780 16.31 4.32 -25.10
C GLN A 780 17.62 4.89 -24.55
N GLU A 781 17.55 5.99 -23.82
CA GLU A 781 18.72 6.62 -23.20
C GLU A 781 18.66 6.40 -21.70
N ALA A 782 19.77 5.92 -21.13
CA ALA A 782 19.95 5.75 -19.68
C ALA A 782 20.49 7.08 -19.11
N PRO A 783 19.64 7.92 -18.50
CA PRO A 783 20.06 9.24 -18.06
C PRO A 783 20.73 9.13 -16.68
N GLU A 784 21.14 10.25 -16.09
CA GLU A 784 21.81 10.24 -14.78
C GLU A 784 20.99 9.55 -13.67
N THR A 785 21.63 8.53 -13.06
CA THR A 785 21.28 7.71 -11.88
C THR A 785 19.79 7.43 -11.63
N GLY A 786 19.34 6.20 -11.92
CA GLY A 786 18.04 5.65 -11.50
C GLY A 786 17.71 4.33 -12.20
N PHE A 787 17.33 3.29 -11.45
CA PHE A 787 17.03 1.96 -11.99
C PHE A 787 15.67 1.93 -12.70
N ALA A 788 15.57 1.13 -13.77
CA ALA A 788 14.42 1.04 -14.67
C ALA A 788 14.01 -0.43 -14.82
N CYS A 789 12.70 -0.74 -14.84
CA CYS A 789 12.15 -2.12 -14.91
C CYS A 789 12.64 -2.98 -16.10
N PHE A 790 13.34 -2.40 -17.08
CA PHE A 790 13.99 -3.15 -18.15
C PHE A 790 15.49 -2.87 -18.28
N LEU A 791 16.04 -1.91 -17.54
CA LEU A 791 17.47 -1.63 -17.48
C LEU A 791 17.97 -1.69 -16.03
N CYS A 792 18.65 -2.78 -15.70
CA CYS A 792 19.49 -2.80 -14.52
C CYS A 792 20.69 -1.86 -14.78
N LEU A 793 20.79 -0.77 -14.01
CA LEU A 793 21.96 0.10 -14.10
C LEU A 793 23.14 -0.59 -13.43
N THR A 794 24.06 -1.16 -14.20
CA THR A 794 25.30 -1.72 -13.63
C THR A 794 26.27 -0.59 -13.30
N LEU A 795 26.58 -0.46 -12.02
CA LEU A 795 27.75 0.28 -11.55
C LEU A 795 29.03 -0.54 -11.80
N GLY A 796 29.33 -0.89 -13.06
CA GLY A 796 30.58 -1.59 -13.45
C GLY A 796 31.03 -2.65 -12.45
N LEU A 797 30.14 -3.56 -12.07
CA LEU A 797 30.33 -4.43 -10.91
C LEU A 797 31.29 -5.59 -11.24
N LYS A 798 32.19 -5.87 -10.30
CA LYS A 798 33.13 -7.00 -10.35
C LYS A 798 32.39 -8.32 -10.13
N LYS A 799 33.00 -9.44 -10.54
CA LYS A 799 32.55 -10.84 -10.38
C LYS A 799 32.31 -11.32 -8.92
N GLU A 800 32.30 -10.42 -7.93
CA GLU A 800 32.05 -10.70 -6.49
C GLU A 800 30.61 -10.30 -6.07
N VAL A 801 29.73 -10.06 -7.05
CA VAL A 801 28.36 -9.59 -6.85
C VAL A 801 27.39 -10.55 -7.53
N GLU A 802 26.39 -11.00 -6.79
CA GLU A 802 25.26 -11.79 -7.31
C GLU A 802 24.04 -10.88 -7.49
N GLU A 803 23.28 -11.11 -8.56
CA GLU A 803 22.16 -10.28 -8.98
C GLU A 803 20.92 -11.16 -9.22
N PHE A 804 19.84 -10.88 -8.50
CA PHE A 804 18.55 -11.58 -8.67
C PHE A 804 17.44 -10.58 -8.99
N ALA A 805 16.64 -10.88 -10.01
CA ALA A 805 15.40 -10.16 -10.27
C ALA A 805 14.20 -10.99 -9.78
N ALA A 806 13.27 -10.36 -9.07
CA ALA A 806 12.07 -10.99 -8.54
C ALA A 806 10.85 -10.12 -8.84
N LEU A 807 10.02 -10.59 -9.77
CA LEU A 807 8.70 -10.08 -10.10
C LEU A 807 7.65 -10.86 -9.31
N PHE A 808 6.96 -10.16 -8.43
CA PHE A 808 5.75 -10.62 -7.75
C PHE A 808 4.56 -10.13 -8.56
N MET A 809 3.70 -11.06 -8.98
CA MET A 809 2.51 -10.78 -9.77
C MET A 809 1.54 -11.97 -9.72
N VAL A 810 0.25 -11.67 -9.57
CA VAL A 810 -0.86 -12.57 -9.88
C VAL A 810 -1.09 -12.51 -11.38
N PHE A 811 -0.65 -13.55 -12.10
CA PHE A 811 -0.91 -13.63 -13.53
C PHE A 811 -2.36 -14.03 -13.76
N ASP A 812 -3.21 -13.06 -14.02
CA ASP A 812 -4.59 -13.31 -14.44
C ASP A 812 -4.63 -13.79 -15.89
N GLU A 813 -4.77 -15.10 -16.09
CA GLU A 813 -4.89 -15.70 -17.43
C GLU A 813 -6.28 -15.51 -18.04
N ASN A 814 -7.26 -14.98 -17.30
CA ASN A 814 -8.57 -14.64 -17.85
C ASN A 814 -8.47 -13.44 -18.81
N GLU A 815 -7.59 -12.48 -18.49
CA GLU A 815 -7.26 -11.31 -19.30
C GLU A 815 -6.25 -11.62 -20.43
N SER A 816 -5.79 -12.87 -20.52
CA SER A 816 -4.84 -13.30 -21.54
C SER A 816 -5.50 -13.36 -22.92
N TRP A 817 -4.87 -12.75 -23.92
CA TRP A 817 -5.25 -12.91 -25.34
C TRP A 817 -5.29 -14.37 -25.81
N TYR A 818 -4.64 -15.29 -25.07
CA TYR A 818 -4.56 -16.71 -25.39
C TYR A 818 -5.53 -17.58 -24.58
N LEU A 819 -6.42 -17.00 -23.76
CA LEU A 819 -7.39 -17.77 -22.96
C LEU A 819 -8.18 -18.77 -23.83
N ASP A 820 -8.71 -18.33 -24.98
CA ASP A 820 -9.46 -19.21 -25.89
C ASP A 820 -8.61 -20.33 -26.50
N ASP A 821 -7.32 -20.08 -26.75
CA ASP A 821 -6.38 -21.12 -27.18
C ASP A 821 -6.12 -22.12 -26.05
N ASN A 822 -5.96 -21.62 -24.83
CA ASN A 822 -5.71 -22.43 -23.64
C ASN A 822 -6.92 -23.31 -23.30
N ILE A 823 -8.15 -22.77 -23.35
CA ILE A 823 -9.38 -23.54 -23.17
C ILE A 823 -9.47 -24.65 -24.23
N ARG A 824 -9.32 -24.30 -25.51
CA ARG A 824 -9.43 -25.29 -26.62
C ARG A 824 -8.37 -26.39 -26.55
N THR A 825 -7.18 -26.09 -26.03
CA THR A 825 -6.07 -27.05 -25.97
C THR A 825 -6.09 -27.91 -24.71
N GLN A 826 -6.56 -27.39 -23.58
CA GLN A 826 -6.46 -28.06 -22.28
C GLN A 826 -7.79 -28.66 -21.80
N ILE A 827 -8.95 -28.15 -22.25
CA ILE A 827 -10.28 -28.57 -21.78
C ILE A 827 -11.04 -29.26 -22.92
N VAL A 828 -11.45 -30.50 -22.69
CA VAL A 828 -12.27 -31.27 -23.63
C VAL A 828 -13.74 -30.93 -23.39
N ASN A 829 -14.44 -30.45 -24.42
CA ASN A 829 -15.86 -30.04 -24.37
C ASN A 829 -16.17 -29.00 -23.27
N PRO A 830 -15.68 -27.75 -23.41
CA PRO A 830 -15.91 -26.72 -22.41
C PRO A 830 -17.42 -26.43 -22.23
N PRO A 831 -17.93 -26.33 -20.99
CA PRO A 831 -19.33 -25.99 -20.75
C PRO A 831 -19.66 -24.58 -21.25
N ARG A 832 -20.94 -24.32 -21.54
CA ARG A 832 -21.42 -22.97 -21.87
C ARG A 832 -21.30 -22.06 -20.64
N GLY A 833 -20.84 -20.83 -20.85
CA GLY A 833 -20.64 -19.86 -19.76
C GLY A 833 -19.42 -20.16 -18.88
N LEU A 834 -18.47 -21.01 -19.34
CA LEU A 834 -17.28 -21.36 -18.55
C LEU A 834 -16.49 -20.12 -18.08
N LYS A 835 -16.38 -19.09 -18.93
CA LYS A 835 -15.65 -17.86 -18.62
C LYS A 835 -16.31 -16.99 -17.55
N ASP A 836 -17.62 -17.18 -17.34
CA ASP A 836 -18.40 -16.43 -16.36
C ASP A 836 -18.46 -17.19 -15.02
N ASN A 837 -17.85 -18.37 -14.92
CA ASN A 837 -17.83 -19.18 -13.71
C ASN A 837 -16.70 -18.73 -12.78
N GLU A 838 -17.03 -18.32 -11.56
CA GLU A 838 -16.06 -17.83 -10.57
C GLU A 838 -14.94 -18.82 -10.27
N LEU A 839 -15.26 -20.10 -10.07
CA LEU A 839 -14.22 -21.12 -9.82
C LEU A 839 -13.25 -21.26 -11.00
N PHE A 840 -13.74 -21.08 -12.23
CA PHE A 840 -12.88 -21.06 -13.41
C PHE A 840 -12.00 -19.82 -13.44
N ILE A 841 -12.57 -18.65 -13.16
CA ILE A 841 -11.83 -17.37 -13.07
C ILE A 841 -10.71 -17.49 -12.03
N GLU A 842 -11.04 -17.93 -10.81
CA GLU A 842 -10.08 -18.11 -9.72
C GLU A 842 -9.00 -19.15 -10.08
N SER A 843 -9.35 -20.24 -10.78
CA SER A 843 -8.37 -21.25 -11.21
C SER A 843 -7.31 -20.71 -12.19
N ASN A 844 -7.57 -19.56 -12.81
CA ASN A 844 -6.71 -18.91 -13.79
C ASN A 844 -5.93 -17.71 -13.22
N LYS A 845 -6.13 -17.36 -11.93
CA LYS A 845 -5.32 -16.37 -11.21
C LYS A 845 -4.07 -17.03 -10.62
N MET A 846 -2.94 -16.85 -11.30
CA MET A 846 -1.70 -17.57 -10.95
C MET A 846 -0.78 -16.72 -10.06
N HIS A 847 -0.82 -16.95 -8.75
CA HIS A 847 -0.04 -16.26 -7.72
C HIS A 847 1.44 -16.67 -7.75
N ALA A 848 2.30 -15.89 -8.42
CA ALA A 848 3.63 -16.36 -8.79
C ALA A 848 4.77 -15.37 -8.54
N ILE A 849 5.97 -15.93 -8.30
CA ILE A 849 7.25 -15.20 -8.35
C ILE A 849 7.92 -15.57 -9.67
N ASN A 850 8.21 -14.61 -10.54
CA ASN A 850 8.78 -14.84 -11.88
C ASN A 850 7.98 -15.85 -12.74
N GLY A 851 6.67 -15.96 -12.51
CA GLY A 851 5.79 -16.94 -13.20
C GLY A 851 5.95 -18.39 -12.71
N ARG A 852 6.51 -18.57 -11.50
CA ARG A 852 6.76 -19.84 -10.81
C ARG A 852 6.05 -19.82 -9.44
N MET A 853 5.63 -20.98 -8.95
CA MET A 853 4.76 -21.16 -7.78
C MET A 853 5.20 -22.37 -6.95
N TYR A 854 4.85 -22.42 -5.67
CA TYR A 854 5.10 -23.54 -4.75
C TYR A 854 6.56 -23.97 -4.70
N GLY A 855 7.49 -23.00 -4.65
CA GLY A 855 8.92 -23.26 -4.52
C GLY A 855 9.59 -23.75 -5.81
N ASN A 856 8.90 -23.79 -6.95
CA ASN A 856 9.46 -24.29 -8.22
C ASN A 856 10.32 -23.28 -9.01
N LEU A 857 10.65 -22.14 -8.39
CA LEU A 857 11.59 -21.18 -8.93
C LEU A 857 13.03 -21.62 -8.65
N GLU A 858 13.75 -22.01 -9.69
CA GLU A 858 15.14 -22.46 -9.60
C GLU A 858 16.15 -21.31 -9.82
N GLY A 859 17.44 -21.55 -9.60
CA GLY A 859 18.50 -20.58 -9.93
C GLY A 859 18.84 -19.54 -8.84
N LEU A 860 18.15 -19.53 -7.71
CA LEU A 860 18.44 -18.63 -6.58
C LEU A 860 19.53 -19.20 -5.66
N ASN A 861 20.75 -19.33 -6.18
CA ASN A 861 21.89 -19.88 -5.43
C ASN A 861 22.93 -18.80 -5.13
N MET A 862 23.39 -18.71 -3.88
CA MET A 862 24.44 -17.78 -3.45
C MET A 862 25.36 -18.44 -2.42
N VAL A 863 26.45 -17.76 -2.05
CA VAL A 863 27.45 -18.26 -1.09
C VAL A 863 27.54 -17.32 0.12
N VAL A 864 27.82 -17.88 1.30
CA VAL A 864 28.05 -17.10 2.52
C VAL A 864 29.10 -16.01 2.28
N GLY A 865 28.72 -14.78 2.63
CA GLY A 865 29.54 -13.58 2.50
C GLY A 865 29.44 -12.84 1.17
N ASP A 866 28.69 -13.35 0.18
CA ASP A 866 28.44 -12.67 -1.09
C ASP A 866 27.76 -11.31 -0.89
N LYS A 867 27.91 -10.43 -1.88
CA LYS A 867 27.10 -9.22 -1.98
C LYS A 867 26.00 -9.49 -2.98
N VAL A 868 24.77 -9.56 -2.49
CA VAL A 868 23.62 -9.92 -3.32
C VAL A 868 22.74 -8.69 -3.49
N TYR A 869 22.36 -8.38 -4.73
CA TYR A 869 21.35 -7.39 -5.03
C TYR A 869 20.09 -8.07 -5.54
N TRP A 870 18.97 -7.75 -4.90
CA TRP A 870 17.64 -8.17 -5.32
C TRP A 870 16.93 -6.98 -5.97
N TYR A 871 16.52 -7.15 -7.22
CA TYR A 871 15.69 -6.21 -7.98
C TYR A 871 14.24 -6.65 -7.88
N LEU A 872 13.51 -6.02 -6.97
CA LEU A 872 12.12 -6.33 -6.67
C LEU A 872 11.20 -5.54 -7.58
N MET A 873 10.17 -6.22 -8.09
CA MET A 873 9.14 -5.65 -8.96
C MET A 873 7.76 -6.14 -8.53
N GLY A 874 6.82 -5.21 -8.38
CA GLY A 874 5.37 -5.48 -8.29
C GLY A 874 4.67 -4.94 -9.54
N MET A 875 3.77 -5.71 -10.13
CA MET A 875 2.98 -5.34 -11.31
C MET A 875 1.63 -6.04 -11.25
N GLY A 876 0.57 -5.43 -11.80
CA GLY A 876 -0.73 -6.07 -11.94
C GLY A 876 -1.89 -5.14 -11.58
N SER A 877 -2.89 -5.64 -10.87
CA SER A 877 -4.11 -4.92 -10.48
C SER A 877 -4.16 -4.66 -8.96
N GLU A 878 -5.32 -4.32 -8.44
CA GLU A 878 -5.57 -4.00 -7.03
C GLU A 878 -5.28 -5.15 -6.06
N VAL A 879 -5.33 -6.41 -6.53
CA VAL A 879 -4.92 -7.59 -5.75
C VAL A 879 -3.40 -7.71 -5.61
N ASP A 880 -2.62 -7.04 -6.47
CA ASP A 880 -1.16 -7.16 -6.53
C ASP A 880 -0.44 -6.30 -5.47
N ILE A 881 -0.85 -6.46 -4.21
CA ILE A 881 -0.07 -6.06 -3.04
C ILE A 881 0.82 -7.22 -2.61
N HIS A 882 2.13 -7.01 -2.56
CA HIS A 882 3.05 -8.09 -2.19
C HIS A 882 4.03 -7.64 -1.14
N SER A 883 4.12 -8.40 -0.06
CA SER A 883 5.13 -8.23 0.98
C SER A 883 6.19 -9.32 0.84
N ALA A 884 7.28 -9.01 0.13
CA ALA A 884 8.36 -9.95 -0.11
C ALA A 884 9.15 -10.18 1.19
N HIS A 885 9.13 -11.40 1.72
CA HIS A 885 9.81 -11.79 2.95
C HIS A 885 10.95 -12.79 2.67
N TRP A 886 12.08 -12.64 3.36
CA TRP A 886 13.19 -13.59 3.35
C TRP A 886 13.38 -14.24 4.71
N HIS A 887 13.29 -15.57 4.76
CA HIS A 887 13.62 -16.30 5.98
C HIS A 887 15.12 -16.24 6.25
N GLY A 888 15.51 -16.10 7.51
CA GLY A 888 16.89 -16.22 8.00
C GLY A 888 17.81 -15.03 7.70
N HIS A 889 17.42 -14.11 6.83
CA HIS A 889 18.25 -12.97 6.43
C HIS A 889 17.45 -11.69 6.26
N SER A 890 17.97 -10.60 6.81
CA SER A 890 17.48 -9.25 6.54
C SER A 890 18.20 -8.61 5.33
N VAL A 891 17.55 -7.64 4.69
CA VAL A 891 18.05 -6.82 3.59
C VAL A 891 18.19 -5.35 4.00
N GLU A 892 19.02 -4.62 3.26
CA GLU A 892 19.17 -3.16 3.36
C GLU A 892 18.63 -2.48 2.11
N TYR A 893 17.90 -1.38 2.27
CA TYR A 893 17.46 -0.54 1.15
C TYR A 893 17.78 0.94 1.41
N LYS A 894 17.75 1.76 0.35
CA LYS A 894 18.02 3.19 0.44
C LYS A 894 16.77 4.03 0.21
N MET A 895 16.58 5.04 1.06
CA MET A 895 15.50 6.02 0.96
C MET A 895 15.91 7.30 1.71
N GLY A 896 15.52 8.49 1.24
CA GLY A 896 15.83 9.75 1.93
C GLY A 896 17.32 10.05 2.13
N GLY A 897 18.21 9.46 1.31
CA GLY A 897 19.65 9.49 1.51
C GLY A 897 20.21 8.53 2.58
N GLY A 898 19.34 7.93 3.40
CA GLY A 898 19.67 6.95 4.43
C GLY A 898 19.61 5.49 3.96
N ARG A 899 20.12 4.58 4.78
CA ARG A 899 20.02 3.12 4.61
C ARG A 899 19.16 2.53 5.72
N TYR A 900 18.15 1.75 5.37
CA TYR A 900 17.23 1.15 6.35
C TYR A 900 17.24 -0.37 6.27
N ARG A 901 16.99 -1.03 7.41
CA ARG A 901 16.99 -2.49 7.56
C ARG A 901 15.56 -3.04 7.57
N THR A 902 15.31 -4.06 6.77
CA THR A 902 14.05 -4.83 6.81
C THR A 902 14.27 -6.27 6.37
N ASP A 903 13.35 -7.16 6.70
CA ASP A 903 13.24 -8.53 6.16
C ASP A 903 11.94 -8.74 5.40
N VAL A 904 11.09 -7.71 5.34
CA VAL A 904 9.87 -7.64 4.53
C VAL A 904 9.89 -6.35 3.71
N TYR A 905 9.59 -6.40 2.42
CA TYR A 905 9.49 -5.22 1.57
C TYR A 905 8.19 -5.20 0.76
N ASP A 906 7.45 -4.09 0.85
CA ASP A 906 6.16 -3.92 0.19
C ASP A 906 6.32 -3.53 -1.30
N LEU A 907 5.56 -4.20 -2.15
CA LEU A 907 5.53 -4.03 -3.60
C LEU A 907 4.08 -3.87 -4.04
N PHE A 908 3.85 -2.85 -4.87
CA PHE A 908 2.56 -2.52 -5.48
C PHE A 908 2.72 -2.50 -7.00
N PRO A 909 1.64 -2.39 -7.80
CA PRO A 909 1.76 -2.23 -9.24
C PRO A 909 2.74 -1.12 -9.62
N ALA A 910 3.64 -1.39 -10.57
CA ALA A 910 4.73 -0.49 -10.97
C ALA A 910 5.72 -0.09 -9.86
N THR A 911 5.81 -0.83 -8.75
CA THR A 911 6.88 -0.63 -7.76
C THR A 911 8.16 -1.31 -8.20
N PHE A 912 9.27 -0.58 -8.15
CA PHE A 912 10.62 -1.12 -8.34
C PHE A 912 11.51 -0.73 -7.17
N GLN A 913 12.22 -1.70 -6.59
CA GLN A 913 13.24 -1.42 -5.58
C GLN A 913 14.43 -2.35 -5.68
N THR A 914 15.62 -1.79 -5.46
CA THR A 914 16.83 -2.59 -5.22
C THR A 914 17.07 -2.73 -3.73
N VAL A 915 17.13 -3.96 -3.23
CA VAL A 915 17.55 -4.26 -1.85
C VAL A 915 18.84 -5.07 -1.87
N LYS A 916 19.65 -4.90 -0.83
CA LYS A 916 20.97 -5.52 -0.71
C LYS A 916 20.96 -6.52 0.43
N MET A 917 21.41 -7.73 0.15
CA MET A 917 21.57 -8.80 1.13
C MET A 917 23.05 -9.15 1.28
N ARG A 918 23.43 -9.58 2.49
CA ARG A 918 24.69 -10.27 2.74
C ARG A 918 24.36 -11.58 3.47
N PRO A 919 24.36 -12.74 2.79
CA PRO A 919 24.02 -14.00 3.43
C PRO A 919 25.12 -14.43 4.40
N GLU A 920 24.71 -14.89 5.58
CA GLU A 920 25.62 -15.26 6.68
C GLU A 920 25.43 -16.70 7.15
N ILE A 921 24.23 -17.28 6.96
CA ILE A 921 23.94 -18.66 7.35
C ILE A 921 23.63 -19.50 6.10
N ALA A 922 24.38 -20.58 5.94
CA ALA A 922 24.11 -21.58 4.91
C ALA A 922 22.82 -22.37 5.19
N GLY A 923 22.07 -22.66 4.13
CA GLY A 923 20.78 -23.34 4.22
C GLY A 923 19.92 -23.07 2.99
N SER A 924 18.81 -23.79 2.88
CA SER A 924 17.75 -23.49 1.93
C SER A 924 16.60 -22.78 2.66
N TRP A 925 16.35 -21.56 2.23
CA TRP A 925 15.51 -20.59 2.92
C TRP A 925 14.30 -20.24 2.06
N LEU A 926 13.16 -20.02 2.71
CA LEU A 926 11.94 -19.60 2.02
C LEU A 926 12.02 -18.10 1.68
N MET A 927 11.53 -17.75 0.49
CA MET A 927 11.19 -16.39 0.10
C MET A 927 9.75 -16.40 -0.39
N HIS A 928 8.87 -15.62 0.21
CA HIS A 928 7.45 -15.66 -0.14
C HIS A 928 6.78 -14.29 0.00
N CYS A 929 5.58 -14.17 -0.56
CA CYS A 929 4.67 -13.07 -0.25
C CYS A 929 3.94 -13.36 1.07
N HIS A 930 3.86 -12.40 2.00
CA HIS A 930 3.19 -12.61 3.29
C HIS A 930 1.68 -12.33 3.28
N VAL A 931 1.12 -11.96 2.13
CA VAL A 931 -0.34 -11.87 1.96
C VAL A 931 -0.93 -13.28 1.95
N SER A 932 -1.95 -13.51 2.79
CA SER A 932 -2.51 -14.84 3.07
C SER A 932 -2.95 -15.60 1.81
N ASP A 933 -3.70 -14.97 0.91
CA ASP A 933 -4.14 -15.62 -0.33
C ASP A 933 -2.98 -15.88 -1.29
N HIS A 934 -1.99 -14.99 -1.32
CA HIS A 934 -0.83 -15.16 -2.20
C HIS A 934 0.05 -16.34 -1.78
N ILE A 935 0.34 -16.50 -0.48
CA ILE A 935 1.10 -17.67 -0.01
C ILE A 935 0.31 -18.95 -0.22
N SER A 936 -1.00 -18.96 0.09
CA SER A 936 -1.87 -20.11 -0.15
C SER A 936 -2.03 -20.45 -1.63
N GLY A 937 -1.99 -19.43 -2.51
CA GLY A 937 -1.98 -19.56 -3.97
C GLY A 937 -0.64 -20.04 -4.54
N GLY A 938 0.42 -20.06 -3.74
CA GLY A 938 1.73 -20.61 -4.09
C GLY A 938 2.79 -19.57 -4.44
N MET A 939 2.63 -18.30 -4.05
CA MET A 939 3.62 -17.23 -4.29
C MET A 939 4.83 -17.35 -3.34
N GLU A 940 5.59 -18.41 -3.55
CA GLU A 940 6.76 -18.79 -2.75
C GLU A 940 7.88 -19.38 -3.63
N ALA A 941 9.11 -19.14 -3.20
CA ALA A 941 10.36 -19.59 -3.82
C ALA A 941 11.34 -20.04 -2.73
N ILE A 942 12.32 -20.86 -3.10
CA ILE A 942 13.40 -21.27 -2.19
C ILE A 942 14.72 -20.71 -2.73
N TYR A 943 15.47 -20.00 -1.89
CA TYR A 943 16.83 -19.60 -2.19
C TYR A 943 17.82 -20.39 -1.34
N THR A 944 18.98 -20.72 -1.92
CA THR A 944 19.98 -21.57 -1.26
C THR A 944 21.28 -20.80 -1.05
N VAL A 945 21.68 -20.69 0.21
CA VAL A 945 22.98 -20.17 0.62
C VAL A 945 23.92 -21.34 0.89
N ARG A 946 25.02 -21.43 0.16
CA ARG A 946 26.05 -22.46 0.34
C ARG A 946 27.19 -21.95 1.20
N GLU A 947 27.83 -22.85 1.91
CA GLU A 947 29.10 -22.56 2.56
C GLU A 947 30.14 -22.15 1.52
N LYS A 948 31.01 -21.21 1.90
CA LYS A 948 32.13 -20.82 1.06
C LYS A 948 33.13 -21.98 1.02
N GLY A 949 33.26 -22.62 -0.15
CA GLY A 949 34.24 -23.69 -0.34
C GLY A 949 35.64 -23.23 0.05
N VAL A 950 36.30 -24.00 0.91
CA VAL A 950 37.71 -23.82 1.29
C VAL A 950 38.61 -24.10 0.08
#